data_AF-A0A2V8W109-F1
#
_entry.id   AF-A0A2V8W109-F1
#
_cell.length_a   1.000
_cell.length_b   1.000
_cell.length_c   1.000
_cell.angle_alpha   90.00
_cell.angle_beta   90.00
_cell.angle_gamma   90.00
#
_symmetry.space_group_name_H-M   'P 1'
#
loop_
_entity.id
_entity.type
_entity.pdbx_description
1 polymer ?
#
loop_
_entity_poly.entity_id
_entity_poly.type
_entity_poly.pdbx_seq_one_letter_code
_entity_poly.pdbx_strand_id
1 'polypeptide(L)'
;MCKLCLVILLSACAAAVSAAQQTSADSHFDGNSWWAHVKFLADDSLEGRDTGSEGLRKAQAYAVEQLQKAGLEPAGSNGFYQPVRFNQHEVDETKSSLALVTNGQAKALSFADDAFIGTRATHASVSLSAPLVFVGYGLQISEKNLDELAGLDLKGKIVVYLVGSPSDIPTALASHYQTAGERWKSLRAAGVVGTITIMNPASMDIPWSRISVNRNHPSMDLADAEFNETPGQQLAVTFNPASAEKLFAGSGHTFAEIAALGKDRKPLPHFPLAASLKANAVILTKALESANLVAKLPGSDPALKNEFVVLSAHIDHVGIGAPINGDRIYNGAMDDGSGSALVMDIASSLKTHPEKIQRSILFLLVTAEEKGLLGSKYFAAHPTVAAKSIVADVNVDMFLPIVPLKILKIEGIDESDLGTRAAAIAQSMGIKPIPDPEPLRNAFIRSDQYSFIKKGVPAVKVDVGFELGTPEQNIFKDWLTNRYHAPSDDVNQPVDFKAAAGYEEFTRRLLLETANTPERPHWKPDSFFRRYAADQISTLDPRRPQMGRAVVHFEIGCQNSAKTQEFYEKLFDWKIETMGPAAMIAAESGGIGGHITALGHEPNHYTMFYVDVDDVVAYLERAKALGGKTLVPPVEIPTGTFAWMQDPEGNTVGLWKAKK
;
A
#
# COMPACT_ATOMS: atom_id res chain seq x y z
N MET A 1 -33.46 50.04 47.03
CA MET A 1 -33.34 50.02 45.57
C MET A 1 -31.88 50.17 45.19
N CYS A 2 -31.18 49.14 44.73
CA CYS A 2 -31.34 47.69 44.82
C CYS A 2 -30.22 47.22 43.90
N LYS A 3 -29.24 46.44 44.36
CA LYS A 3 -29.28 44.97 44.35
C LYS A 3 -29.58 44.30 42.98
N LEU A 4 -29.83 45.05 41.90
CA LEU A 4 -30.23 44.51 40.60
C LEU A 4 -29.11 44.53 39.54
N CYS A 5 -28.16 45.47 39.61
CA CYS A 5 -27.06 45.51 38.60
C CYS A 5 -25.90 44.56 38.92
N LEU A 6 -25.67 44.18 40.19
CA LEU A 6 -24.59 43.27 40.54
C LEU A 6 -24.98 41.78 40.42
N VAL A 7 -26.29 41.47 40.35
CA VAL A 7 -26.77 40.09 40.16
C VAL A 7 -26.75 39.69 38.67
N ILE A 8 -26.92 40.64 37.75
CA ILE A 8 -26.97 40.34 36.31
C ILE A 8 -25.58 40.04 35.72
N LEU A 9 -24.50 40.62 36.27
CA LEU A 9 -23.13 40.30 35.84
C LEU A 9 -22.59 38.98 36.41
N LEU A 10 -23.13 38.50 37.54
CA LEU A 10 -22.78 37.18 38.08
C LEU A 10 -23.61 36.02 37.48
N SER A 11 -24.81 36.29 36.95
CA SER A 11 -25.60 35.27 36.24
C SER A 11 -25.20 35.08 34.78
N ALA A 12 -24.56 36.07 34.14
CA ALA A 12 -24.03 35.93 32.76
C ALA A 12 -22.71 35.15 32.70
N CYS A 13 -21.88 35.17 33.75
CA CYS A 13 -20.69 34.33 33.85
C CYS A 13 -20.99 32.88 34.29
N ALA A 14 -22.15 32.63 34.90
CA ALA A 14 -22.56 31.26 35.26
C ALA A 14 -23.18 30.48 34.09
N ALA A 15 -23.68 31.17 33.05
CA ALA A 15 -24.23 30.54 31.84
C ALA A 15 -23.19 30.31 30.73
N ALA A 16 -21.99 30.89 30.84
CA ALA A 16 -20.92 30.75 29.84
C ALA A 16 -19.78 29.79 30.27
N VAL A 17 -19.87 29.16 31.45
CA VAL A 17 -18.87 28.20 31.96
C VAL A 17 -19.40 26.76 32.01
N SER A 18 -20.61 26.50 31.51
CA SER A 18 -21.17 25.14 31.36
C SER A 18 -21.11 24.59 29.93
N ALA A 19 -20.32 25.20 29.03
CA ALA A 19 -20.13 24.74 27.65
C ALA A 19 -18.69 24.32 27.31
N ALA A 20 -17.91 23.88 28.32
CA ALA A 20 -16.55 23.36 28.11
C ALA A 20 -16.19 22.18 29.04
N GLN A 21 -17.20 21.43 29.50
CA GLN A 21 -17.00 20.01 29.80
C GLN A 21 -17.56 19.25 28.62
N GLN A 22 -16.79 19.25 27.53
CA GLN A 22 -16.92 18.22 26.51
C GLN A 22 -16.51 16.93 27.22
N THR A 23 -17.49 16.23 27.79
CA THR A 23 -17.34 14.87 28.29
C THR A 23 -16.60 14.11 27.19
N SER A 24 -15.38 13.66 27.47
CA SER A 24 -14.76 12.63 26.66
C SER A 24 -15.80 11.51 26.57
N ALA A 25 -16.35 11.26 25.39
CA ALA A 25 -17.25 10.13 25.22
C ALA A 25 -16.51 8.90 25.78
N ASP A 26 -17.14 8.19 26.71
CA ASP A 26 -16.55 6.99 27.30
C ASP A 26 -16.13 6.06 26.14
N SER A 27 -14.87 5.64 26.16
CA SER A 27 -14.32 4.70 25.17
C SER A 27 -15.17 3.44 25.15
N HIS A 28 -15.46 2.89 23.96
CA HIS A 28 -16.12 1.58 23.84
C HIS A 28 -15.23 0.43 24.31
N PHE A 29 -13.95 0.70 24.51
CA PHE A 29 -12.90 -0.27 24.78
C PHE A 29 -12.19 0.07 26.09
N ASP A 30 -11.77 -0.97 26.81
CA ASP A 30 -10.93 -0.89 28.01
C ASP A 30 -9.60 -1.66 27.86
N GLY A 31 -9.37 -2.27 26.68
CA GLY A 31 -8.22 -3.09 26.34
C GLY A 31 -8.24 -4.50 26.92
N ASN A 32 -9.22 -4.88 27.76
CA ASN A 32 -9.24 -6.20 28.39
C ASN A 32 -9.74 -7.29 27.45
N SER A 33 -10.77 -7.02 26.66
CA SER A 33 -11.30 -7.95 25.64
C SER A 33 -10.27 -8.21 24.55
N TRP A 34 -9.66 -7.14 24.01
CA TRP A 34 -8.52 -7.22 23.11
C TRP A 34 -7.38 -8.08 23.68
N TRP A 35 -6.94 -7.82 24.92
CA TRP A 35 -5.86 -8.59 25.52
C TRP A 35 -6.23 -10.07 25.76
N ALA A 36 -7.51 -10.38 25.98
CA ALA A 36 -7.96 -11.77 26.07
C ALA A 36 -7.82 -12.50 24.72
N HIS A 37 -8.13 -11.83 23.60
CA HIS A 37 -7.87 -12.35 22.27
C HIS A 37 -6.37 -12.53 22.01
N VAL A 38 -5.54 -11.55 22.38
CA VAL A 38 -4.08 -11.66 22.24
C VAL A 38 -3.54 -12.87 23.02
N LYS A 39 -3.96 -13.05 24.27
CA LYS A 39 -3.54 -14.21 25.07
C LYS A 39 -3.92 -15.53 24.43
N PHE A 40 -5.12 -15.62 23.86
CA PHE A 40 -5.51 -16.83 23.16
C PHE A 40 -4.62 -17.05 21.96
N LEU A 41 -4.46 -16.05 21.09
CA LEU A 41 -3.66 -16.21 19.87
C LEU A 41 -2.22 -16.61 20.21
N ALA A 42 -1.61 -15.95 21.18
CA ALA A 42 -0.23 -16.17 21.62
C ALA A 42 -0.04 -17.34 22.60
N ASP A 43 -1.02 -18.21 22.78
CA ASP A 43 -0.87 -19.37 23.67
C ASP A 43 0.01 -20.45 23.03
N ASP A 44 0.84 -21.12 23.84
CA ASP A 44 1.77 -22.17 23.38
C ASP A 44 1.06 -23.31 22.64
N SER A 45 -0.23 -23.55 22.92
CA SER A 45 -1.02 -24.59 22.24
C SER A 45 -1.30 -24.31 20.76
N LEU A 46 -1.01 -23.08 20.29
CA LEU A 46 -1.03 -22.69 18.88
C LEU A 46 0.35 -22.70 18.24
N GLU A 47 1.40 -23.13 18.95
CA GLU A 47 2.71 -23.46 18.38
C GLU A 47 3.32 -22.35 17.49
N GLY A 48 3.02 -21.09 17.82
CA GLY A 48 3.48 -19.91 17.08
C GLY A 48 2.84 -19.67 15.71
N ARG A 49 1.75 -20.38 15.37
CA ARG A 49 0.89 -20.09 14.20
C ARG A 49 1.61 -20.01 12.84
N ASP A 50 2.60 -20.88 12.58
CA ASP A 50 3.25 -20.93 11.24
C ASP A 50 2.22 -21.15 10.13
N THR A 51 2.47 -20.59 8.96
CA THR A 51 1.60 -20.75 7.79
C THR A 51 1.36 -22.24 7.49
N GLY A 52 0.08 -22.64 7.41
CA GLY A 52 -0.34 -24.03 7.14
C GLY A 52 -0.13 -25.01 8.31
N SER A 53 0.30 -24.54 9.48
CA SER A 53 0.41 -25.34 10.70
C SER A 53 -0.95 -25.67 11.31
N GLU A 54 -0.98 -26.65 12.22
CA GLU A 54 -2.18 -26.94 13.02
C GLU A 54 -2.50 -25.79 13.99
N GLY A 55 -1.47 -25.14 14.52
CA GLY A 55 -1.60 -23.94 15.34
C GLY A 55 -2.36 -22.83 14.64
N LEU A 56 -1.99 -22.51 13.40
CA LEU A 56 -2.71 -21.51 12.62
C LEU A 56 -4.16 -21.91 12.31
N ARG A 57 -4.44 -23.20 12.03
CA ARG A 57 -5.83 -23.66 11.83
C ARG A 57 -6.70 -23.45 13.06
N LYS A 58 -6.16 -23.69 14.27
CA LYS A 58 -6.85 -23.41 15.54
C LYS A 58 -7.09 -21.91 15.72
N ALA A 59 -6.10 -21.07 15.41
CA ALA A 59 -6.23 -19.61 15.47
C ALA A 59 -7.33 -19.12 14.52
N GLN A 60 -7.34 -19.63 13.29
CA GLN A 60 -8.35 -19.31 12.29
C GLN A 60 -9.75 -19.75 12.72
N ALA A 61 -9.89 -20.97 13.26
CA ALA A 61 -11.18 -21.47 13.76
C ALA A 61 -11.70 -20.59 14.91
N TYR A 62 -10.82 -20.19 15.83
CA TYR A 62 -11.15 -19.25 16.90
C TYR A 62 -11.61 -17.90 16.35
N ALA A 63 -10.89 -17.33 15.40
CA ALA A 63 -11.25 -16.05 14.79
C ALA A 63 -12.59 -16.12 14.06
N VAL A 64 -12.86 -17.19 13.29
CA VAL A 64 -14.18 -17.42 12.68
C VAL A 64 -15.28 -17.47 13.74
N GLU A 65 -15.06 -18.16 14.87
CA GLU A 65 -16.02 -18.20 15.96
C GLU A 65 -16.30 -16.79 16.53
N GLN A 66 -15.28 -15.96 16.74
CA GLN A 66 -15.46 -14.59 17.24
C GLN A 66 -16.21 -13.71 16.24
N LEU A 67 -15.85 -13.77 14.95
CA LEU A 67 -16.51 -13.00 13.89
C LEU A 67 -17.97 -13.43 13.71
N GLN A 68 -18.28 -14.72 13.85
CA GLN A 68 -19.66 -15.23 13.85
C GLN A 68 -20.45 -14.76 15.07
N LYS A 69 -19.86 -14.78 16.27
CA LYS A 69 -20.47 -14.25 17.50
C LYS A 69 -20.76 -12.75 17.40
N ALA A 70 -19.91 -12.00 16.72
CA ALA A 70 -20.13 -10.60 16.37
C ALA A 70 -21.24 -10.40 15.31
N GLY A 71 -21.78 -11.48 14.73
CA GLY A 71 -22.87 -11.43 13.76
C GLY A 71 -22.44 -11.03 12.35
N LEU A 72 -21.16 -11.19 12.01
CA LEU A 72 -20.67 -10.95 10.66
C LEU A 72 -21.07 -12.09 9.71
N GLU A 73 -21.28 -11.74 8.45
CA GLU A 73 -21.57 -12.71 7.39
C GLU A 73 -20.28 -13.25 6.77
N PRO A 74 -20.24 -14.52 6.33
CA PRO A 74 -19.11 -15.04 5.55
C PRO A 74 -18.97 -14.29 4.22
N ALA A 75 -17.73 -13.98 3.85
CA ALA A 75 -17.38 -13.34 2.58
C ALA A 75 -16.16 -13.99 1.90
N GLY A 76 -15.73 -15.16 2.36
CA GLY A 76 -14.70 -15.98 1.71
C GLY A 76 -15.27 -16.75 0.51
N SER A 77 -14.39 -17.33 -0.31
CA SER A 77 -14.80 -18.20 -1.42
C SER A 77 -15.33 -19.56 -0.93
N ASN A 78 -15.08 -19.91 0.34
CA ASN A 78 -15.60 -21.08 1.03
C ASN A 78 -16.03 -20.70 2.46
N GLY A 79 -17.25 -20.17 2.60
CA GLY A 79 -17.72 -19.65 3.89
C GLY A 79 -16.88 -18.44 4.32
N PHE A 80 -16.30 -18.48 5.52
CA PHE A 80 -15.37 -17.44 5.97
C PHE A 80 -13.98 -17.55 5.35
N TYR A 81 -13.64 -18.68 4.74
CA TYR A 81 -12.29 -18.97 4.27
C TYR A 81 -12.11 -18.61 2.80
N GLN A 82 -10.97 -18.03 2.45
CA GLN A 82 -10.44 -17.98 1.10
C GLN A 82 -9.15 -18.84 1.07
N PRO A 83 -9.21 -20.08 0.55
CA PRO A 83 -8.03 -20.94 0.45
C PRO A 83 -6.94 -20.31 -0.43
N VAL A 84 -5.69 -20.45 0.01
CA VAL A 84 -4.49 -19.94 -0.67
C VAL A 84 -3.47 -21.08 -0.75
N ARG A 85 -2.93 -21.30 -1.95
CA ARG A 85 -1.96 -22.37 -2.24
C ARG A 85 -0.55 -21.80 -2.35
N PHE A 86 0.40 -22.53 -1.77
CA PHE A 86 1.79 -22.11 -1.69
C PHE A 86 2.73 -23.23 -2.14
N ASN A 87 3.91 -22.86 -2.63
CA ASN A 87 5.07 -23.74 -2.61
C ASN A 87 6.01 -23.29 -1.49
N GLN A 88 6.31 -24.22 -0.59
CA GLN A 88 7.30 -24.04 0.46
C GLN A 88 8.66 -24.51 -0.05
N HIS A 89 9.69 -23.69 0.16
CA HIS A 89 11.07 -23.94 -0.27
C HIS A 89 12.04 -23.92 0.90
N GLU A 90 12.87 -24.96 0.97
CA GLU A 90 13.92 -25.13 1.99
C GLU A 90 15.24 -25.52 1.34
N VAL A 91 16.36 -25.00 1.85
CA VAL A 91 17.71 -25.38 1.41
C VAL A 91 18.14 -26.63 2.16
N ASP A 92 18.49 -27.70 1.45
CA ASP A 92 19.23 -28.82 2.03
C ASP A 92 20.71 -28.41 2.15
N GLU A 93 21.07 -27.77 3.27
CA GLU A 93 22.44 -27.29 3.51
C GLU A 93 23.47 -28.44 3.49
N THR A 94 23.07 -29.68 3.80
CA THR A 94 23.99 -30.84 3.79
C THR A 94 24.41 -31.26 2.40
N LYS A 95 23.61 -30.89 1.38
CA LYS A 95 23.90 -31.14 -0.04
C LYS A 95 24.20 -29.87 -0.83
N SER A 96 24.12 -28.70 -0.18
CA SER A 96 24.38 -27.40 -0.81
C SER A 96 25.78 -26.89 -0.46
N SER A 97 26.33 -26.03 -1.30
CA SER A 97 27.66 -25.43 -1.07
C SER A 97 27.81 -24.10 -1.81
N LEU A 98 28.51 -23.15 -1.19
CA LEU A 98 28.98 -21.92 -1.82
C LEU A 98 30.50 -21.82 -1.70
N ALA A 99 31.17 -21.41 -2.78
CA ALA A 99 32.60 -21.13 -2.75
C ALA A 99 32.95 -19.93 -3.65
N LEU A 100 33.84 -19.06 -3.16
CA LEU A 100 34.48 -18.04 -3.99
C LEU A 100 35.68 -18.65 -4.70
N VAL A 101 35.78 -18.42 -6.01
CA VAL A 101 36.88 -18.91 -6.83
C VAL A 101 37.69 -17.72 -7.34
N THR A 102 38.95 -17.66 -6.95
CA THR A 102 39.91 -16.63 -7.37
C THR A 102 41.18 -17.33 -7.86
N ASN A 103 41.67 -16.97 -9.05
CA ASN A 103 42.85 -17.58 -9.68
C ASN A 103 42.78 -19.13 -9.73
N GLY A 104 41.60 -19.69 -9.95
CA GLY A 104 41.35 -21.13 -10.00
C GLY A 104 41.31 -21.84 -8.64
N GLN A 105 41.55 -21.14 -7.53
CA GLN A 105 41.44 -21.70 -6.18
C GLN A 105 40.05 -21.42 -5.60
N ALA A 106 39.36 -22.48 -5.16
CA ALA A 106 38.05 -22.38 -4.53
C ALA A 106 38.18 -22.33 -3.01
N LYS A 107 37.60 -21.29 -2.39
CA LYS A 107 37.47 -21.15 -0.94
C LYS A 107 36.01 -21.27 -0.55
N ALA A 108 35.69 -22.31 0.22
CA ALA A 108 34.34 -22.55 0.73
C ALA A 108 33.87 -21.41 1.64
N LEU A 109 32.58 -21.11 1.60
CA LEU A 109 31.90 -20.16 2.46
C LEU A 109 31.06 -20.92 3.51
N SER A 110 31.11 -20.46 4.76
CA SER A 110 30.22 -20.95 5.82
C SER A 110 28.81 -20.37 5.63
N PHE A 111 27.76 -21.20 5.65
CA PHE A 111 26.39 -20.70 5.59
C PHE A 111 26.03 -19.82 6.78
N ALA A 112 26.54 -20.15 7.97
CA ALA A 112 26.26 -19.41 9.18
C ALA A 112 27.03 -18.07 9.24
N ASP A 113 28.30 -18.08 8.84
CA ASP A 113 29.22 -16.96 9.10
C ASP A 113 29.42 -16.05 7.89
N ASP A 114 29.33 -16.59 6.67
CA ASP A 114 29.73 -15.87 5.47
C ASP A 114 28.56 -15.48 4.58
N ALA A 115 27.74 -16.44 4.16
CA ALA A 115 26.67 -16.18 3.21
C ALA A 115 25.72 -17.37 3.13
N PHE A 116 24.43 -17.15 2.88
CA PHE A 116 23.44 -18.21 2.70
C PHE A 116 22.57 -18.04 1.47
N ILE A 117 22.02 -19.16 0.98
CA ILE A 117 21.14 -19.20 -0.19
C ILE A 117 19.75 -18.75 0.24
N GLY A 118 19.19 -17.76 -0.45
CA GLY A 118 17.83 -17.27 -0.23
C GLY A 118 16.81 -18.05 -1.06
N THR A 119 15.90 -18.75 -0.41
CA THR A 119 14.83 -19.54 -1.04
C THR A 119 13.64 -18.72 -1.51
N ARG A 120 13.55 -17.43 -1.15
CA ARG A 120 12.54 -16.51 -1.70
C ARG A 120 12.64 -16.33 -3.22
N ALA A 121 13.83 -16.48 -3.80
CA ALA A 121 14.07 -16.38 -5.24
C ALA A 121 14.77 -17.62 -5.83
N THR A 122 15.39 -18.46 -5.01
CA THR A 122 16.02 -19.72 -5.45
C THR A 122 15.04 -20.87 -5.25
N HIS A 123 14.13 -21.08 -6.21
CA HIS A 123 13.05 -22.07 -6.09
C HIS A 123 13.42 -23.47 -6.58
N ALA A 124 14.49 -23.59 -7.38
CA ALA A 124 14.92 -24.86 -7.98
C ALA A 124 16.37 -25.19 -7.63
N SER A 125 16.68 -26.49 -7.59
CA SER A 125 18.05 -26.95 -7.41
C SER A 125 18.91 -26.55 -8.62
N VAL A 126 20.12 -26.04 -8.35
CA VAL A 126 21.03 -25.56 -9.40
C VAL A 126 22.49 -25.80 -9.03
N SER A 127 23.30 -26.13 -10.03
CA SER A 127 24.77 -26.10 -9.92
C SER A 127 25.31 -25.16 -11.00
N LEU A 128 26.01 -24.10 -10.58
CA LEU A 128 26.53 -23.10 -11.52
C LEU A 128 27.86 -22.51 -11.04
N SER A 129 28.63 -21.99 -11.98
CA SER A 129 29.82 -21.17 -11.72
C SER A 129 29.74 -19.92 -12.59
N ALA A 130 29.72 -18.74 -11.98
CA ALA A 130 29.53 -17.49 -12.69
C ALA A 130 30.44 -16.36 -12.18
N PRO A 131 30.97 -15.49 -13.06
CA PRO A 131 31.67 -14.28 -12.65
C PRO A 131 30.77 -13.35 -11.83
N LEU A 132 31.40 -12.53 -10.99
CA LEU A 132 30.71 -11.55 -10.15
C LEU A 132 30.97 -10.12 -10.63
N VAL A 133 29.95 -9.25 -10.55
CA VAL A 133 30.07 -7.81 -10.81
C VAL A 133 29.42 -7.04 -9.68
N PHE A 134 30.15 -6.12 -9.07
CA PHE A 134 29.56 -5.18 -8.10
C PHE A 134 28.86 -4.04 -8.85
N VAL A 135 27.58 -3.83 -8.56
CA VAL A 135 26.70 -2.90 -9.30
C VAL A 135 26.17 -1.75 -8.43
N GLY A 136 26.87 -1.40 -7.35
CA GLY A 136 26.42 -0.35 -6.43
C GLY A 136 25.13 -0.75 -5.70
N TYR A 137 24.07 0.05 -5.83
CA TYR A 137 22.74 -0.32 -5.30
C TYR A 137 21.91 -1.19 -6.27
N GLY A 138 22.37 -1.31 -7.52
CA GLY A 138 21.73 -2.10 -8.56
C GLY A 138 20.35 -1.58 -8.97
N LEU A 139 20.16 -0.25 -8.99
CA LEU A 139 18.87 0.38 -9.27
C LEU A 139 18.82 0.95 -10.70
N GLN A 140 17.64 0.82 -11.31
CA GLN A 140 17.28 1.52 -12.55
C GLN A 140 15.98 2.29 -12.31
N ILE A 141 16.06 3.60 -12.12
CA ILE A 141 14.96 4.49 -11.73
C ILE A 141 14.74 5.51 -12.83
N SER A 142 13.73 5.27 -13.67
CA SER A 142 13.44 6.11 -14.83
C SER A 142 13.07 7.55 -14.44
N GLU A 143 12.30 7.74 -13.36
CA GLU A 143 11.88 9.07 -12.88
C GLU A 143 13.04 9.95 -12.41
N LYS A 144 14.22 9.36 -12.19
CA LYS A 144 15.44 10.06 -11.76
C LYS A 144 16.57 9.95 -12.78
N ASN A 145 16.32 9.38 -13.95
CA ASN A 145 17.33 9.06 -14.96
C ASN A 145 18.55 8.33 -14.35
N LEU A 146 18.31 7.47 -13.36
CA LEU A 146 19.33 6.66 -12.72
C LEU A 146 19.34 5.28 -13.38
N ASP A 147 20.49 4.88 -13.92
CA ASP A 147 20.70 3.53 -14.42
C ASP A 147 22.09 3.06 -13.98
N GLU A 148 22.14 2.32 -12.87
CA GLU A 148 23.39 1.76 -12.34
C GLU A 148 23.86 0.51 -13.09
N LEU A 149 23.10 0.03 -14.08
CA LEU A 149 23.44 -1.14 -14.89
C LEU A 149 24.01 -0.75 -16.26
N ALA A 150 23.85 0.51 -16.65
CA ALA A 150 24.26 1.04 -17.95
C ALA A 150 25.75 0.82 -18.23
N GLY A 151 26.04 0.25 -19.40
CA GLY A 151 27.42 0.02 -19.85
C GLY A 151 28.14 -1.16 -19.19
N LEU A 152 27.50 -1.87 -18.26
CA LEU A 152 28.07 -3.04 -17.61
C LEU A 152 27.84 -4.32 -18.43
N ASP A 153 28.86 -5.17 -18.53
CA ASP A 153 28.72 -6.52 -19.08
C ASP A 153 28.18 -7.46 -17.98
N LEU A 154 26.89 -7.76 -18.01
CA LEU A 154 26.18 -8.51 -16.96
C LEU A 154 25.64 -9.87 -17.41
N LYS A 155 25.70 -10.18 -18.71
CA LYS A 155 25.09 -11.39 -19.28
C LYS A 155 25.77 -12.65 -18.73
N GLY A 156 24.97 -13.55 -18.14
CA GLY A 156 25.47 -14.80 -17.56
C GLY A 156 26.23 -14.62 -16.24
N LYS A 157 26.20 -13.42 -15.64
CA LYS A 157 26.93 -13.11 -14.40
C LYS A 157 25.98 -13.04 -13.20
N ILE A 158 26.56 -13.15 -12.02
CA ILE A 158 25.86 -12.83 -10.77
C ILE A 158 26.25 -11.41 -10.37
N VAL A 159 25.25 -10.60 -10.04
CA VAL A 159 25.49 -9.23 -9.55
C VAL A 159 25.61 -9.21 -8.03
N VAL A 160 26.49 -8.36 -7.52
CA VAL A 160 26.66 -8.07 -6.10
C VAL A 160 26.21 -6.63 -5.86
N TYR A 161 25.31 -6.41 -4.90
CA TYR A 161 24.83 -5.06 -4.58
C TYR A 161 24.70 -4.83 -3.07
N LEU A 162 24.81 -3.57 -2.67
CA LEU A 162 24.54 -3.11 -1.31
C LEU A 162 23.07 -2.70 -1.19
N VAL A 163 22.37 -3.11 -0.13
CA VAL A 163 21.00 -2.64 0.14
C VAL A 163 21.01 -1.13 0.42
N GLY A 164 20.15 -0.38 -0.27
CA GLY A 164 20.03 1.07 -0.12
C GLY A 164 19.69 1.77 -1.43
N SER A 165 19.77 3.09 -1.39
CA SER A 165 19.65 3.97 -2.56
C SER A 165 20.40 5.28 -2.30
N PRO A 166 20.81 6.01 -3.36
CA PRO A 166 21.35 7.35 -3.23
C PRO A 166 20.42 8.31 -2.47
N SER A 167 21.00 9.28 -1.75
CA SER A 167 20.26 10.17 -0.84
C SER A 167 19.22 11.08 -1.50
N ASP A 168 19.41 11.38 -2.78
CA ASP A 168 18.53 12.21 -3.62
C ASP A 168 17.32 11.45 -4.19
N ILE A 169 17.28 10.13 -4.03
CA ILE A 169 16.12 9.30 -4.37
C ILE A 169 15.08 9.41 -3.24
N PRO A 170 13.85 9.90 -3.53
CA PRO A 170 12.76 9.93 -2.56
C PRO A 170 12.47 8.54 -2.01
N THR A 171 12.17 8.46 -0.72
CA THR A 171 11.95 7.21 0.00
C THR A 171 10.94 6.29 -0.67
N ALA A 172 9.76 6.79 -1.05
CA ALA A 172 8.73 5.97 -1.71
C ALA A 172 9.21 5.39 -3.06
N LEU A 173 9.98 6.17 -3.82
CA LEU A 173 10.59 5.75 -5.08
C LEU A 173 11.67 4.69 -4.84
N ALA A 174 12.56 4.94 -3.88
CA ALA A 174 13.59 3.99 -3.47
C ALA A 174 13.00 2.67 -2.98
N SER A 175 11.90 2.73 -2.22
CA SER A 175 11.16 1.58 -1.71
C SER A 175 10.69 0.68 -2.83
N HIS A 176 10.01 1.26 -3.83
CA HIS A 176 9.46 0.55 -4.97
C HIS A 176 10.54 -0.18 -5.79
N TYR A 177 11.59 0.55 -6.20
CA TYR A 177 12.65 -0.02 -7.05
C TYR A 177 13.59 -0.97 -6.30
N GLN A 178 13.61 -0.95 -4.97
CA GLN A 178 14.37 -1.92 -4.18
C GLN A 178 13.64 -3.24 -3.92
N THR A 179 12.34 -3.35 -4.25
CA THR A 179 11.60 -4.62 -4.16
C THR A 179 12.24 -5.68 -5.05
N ALA A 180 12.15 -6.95 -4.65
CA ALA A 180 12.78 -8.06 -5.37
C ALA A 180 12.31 -8.13 -6.83
N GLY A 181 11.00 -8.03 -7.07
CA GLY A 181 10.42 -8.05 -8.41
C GLY A 181 10.86 -6.89 -9.29
N GLU A 182 10.77 -5.64 -8.81
CA GLU A 182 11.16 -4.48 -9.63
C GLU A 182 12.66 -4.47 -9.94
N ARG A 183 13.51 -4.78 -8.96
CA ARG A 183 14.96 -4.92 -9.20
C ARG A 183 15.24 -6.05 -10.18
N TRP A 184 14.56 -7.19 -10.05
CA TRP A 184 14.82 -8.32 -10.92
C TRP A 184 14.44 -8.06 -12.38
N LYS A 185 13.42 -7.24 -12.66
CA LYS A 185 13.05 -6.88 -14.05
C LYS A 185 14.24 -6.29 -14.82
N SER A 186 14.95 -5.32 -14.25
CA SER A 186 16.10 -4.67 -14.91
C SER A 186 17.31 -5.60 -14.97
N LEU A 187 17.61 -6.33 -13.89
CA LEU A 187 18.71 -7.29 -13.86
C LEU A 187 18.52 -8.43 -14.88
N ARG A 188 17.30 -8.98 -14.97
CA ARG A 188 16.96 -10.02 -15.93
C ARG A 188 17.09 -9.51 -17.37
N ALA A 189 16.63 -8.29 -17.65
CA ALA A 189 16.79 -7.66 -18.96
C ALA A 189 18.27 -7.50 -19.35
N ALA A 190 19.16 -7.26 -18.37
CA ALA A 190 20.61 -7.22 -18.57
C ALA A 190 21.28 -8.61 -18.68
N GLY A 191 20.50 -9.70 -18.59
CA GLY A 191 21.00 -11.08 -18.73
C GLY A 191 21.64 -11.66 -17.48
N VAL A 192 21.42 -11.05 -16.31
CA VAL A 192 21.90 -11.55 -15.00
C VAL A 192 21.26 -12.89 -14.68
N VAL A 193 22.02 -13.82 -14.08
CA VAL A 193 21.53 -15.17 -13.71
C VAL A 193 21.25 -15.33 -12.21
N GLY A 194 21.79 -14.45 -11.37
CA GLY A 194 21.55 -14.47 -9.94
C GLY A 194 22.08 -13.24 -9.21
N THR A 195 21.86 -13.17 -7.91
CA THR A 195 22.25 -12.01 -7.08
C THR A 195 22.99 -12.44 -5.82
N ILE A 196 23.90 -11.58 -5.36
CA ILE A 196 24.45 -11.54 -4.01
C ILE A 196 24.05 -10.20 -3.39
N THR A 197 23.30 -10.25 -2.29
CA THR A 197 22.86 -9.08 -1.54
C THR A 197 23.75 -8.89 -0.32
N ILE A 198 24.30 -7.68 -0.16
CA ILE A 198 25.00 -7.28 1.07
C ILE A 198 24.09 -6.31 1.84
N MET A 199 23.71 -6.66 3.07
CA MET A 199 22.96 -5.74 3.92
C MET A 199 23.83 -4.54 4.30
N ASN A 200 23.25 -3.34 4.36
CA ASN A 200 23.98 -2.16 4.78
C ASN A 200 24.11 -2.14 6.31
N PRO A 201 25.33 -2.23 6.89
CA PRO A 201 25.51 -2.24 8.34
C PRO A 201 24.91 -1.02 9.05
N ALA A 202 24.84 0.13 8.38
CA ALA A 202 24.31 1.36 8.95
C ALA A 202 22.78 1.35 9.11
N SER A 203 22.08 0.39 8.51
CA SER A 203 20.62 0.26 8.55
C SER A 203 20.15 -1.09 9.09
N MET A 204 21.03 -1.86 9.74
CA MET A 204 20.68 -3.16 10.33
C MET A 204 20.18 -3.00 11.76
N ASP A 205 18.87 -3.17 11.95
CA ASP A 205 18.25 -3.26 13.30
C ASP A 205 18.42 -4.66 13.90
N ILE A 206 18.49 -5.69 13.05
CA ILE A 206 18.58 -7.10 13.46
C ILE A 206 20.03 -7.59 13.27
N PRO A 207 20.69 -8.13 14.33
CA PRO A 207 22.04 -8.67 14.22
C PRO A 207 22.13 -9.86 13.25
N TRP A 208 23.27 -9.99 12.56
CA TRP A 208 23.53 -11.11 11.63
C TRP A 208 23.33 -12.48 12.30
N SER A 209 23.69 -12.65 13.56
CA SER A 209 23.52 -13.91 14.29
C SER A 209 22.06 -14.37 14.30
N ARG A 210 21.10 -13.45 14.45
CA ARG A 210 19.66 -13.77 14.37
C ARG A 210 19.22 -14.08 12.93
N ILE A 211 19.64 -13.26 11.97
CA ILE A 211 19.32 -13.45 10.54
C ILE A 211 19.83 -14.82 10.06
N SER A 212 21.06 -15.16 10.44
CA SER A 212 21.73 -16.40 10.09
C SER A 212 21.02 -17.61 10.70
N VAL A 213 20.53 -17.54 11.94
CA VAL A 213 19.74 -18.63 12.54
C VAL A 213 18.41 -18.82 11.81
N ASN A 214 17.75 -17.73 11.43
CA ASN A 214 16.46 -17.77 10.74
C ASN A 214 16.54 -18.24 9.28
N ARG A 215 17.74 -18.34 8.68
CA ARG A 215 17.91 -18.81 7.29
C ARG A 215 17.37 -20.21 7.03
N ASN A 216 17.28 -21.03 8.09
CA ASN A 216 16.75 -22.39 8.03
C ASN A 216 15.23 -22.46 8.09
N HIS A 217 14.54 -21.33 8.36
CA HIS A 217 13.09 -21.29 8.26
C HIS A 217 12.69 -21.40 6.79
N PRO A 218 11.77 -22.33 6.45
CA PRO A 218 11.30 -22.45 5.09
C PRO A 218 10.65 -21.15 4.60
N SER A 219 10.98 -20.76 3.37
CA SER A 219 10.30 -19.67 2.69
C SER A 219 9.12 -20.19 1.90
N MET A 220 8.22 -19.31 1.46
CA MET A 220 7.08 -19.70 0.62
C MET A 220 6.88 -18.68 -0.50
N ASP A 221 6.27 -19.13 -1.59
CA ASP A 221 5.66 -18.30 -2.62
C ASP A 221 4.21 -18.74 -2.88
N LEU A 222 3.45 -17.91 -3.60
CA LEU A 222 2.13 -18.29 -4.08
C LEU A 222 2.28 -19.27 -5.24
N ALA A 223 1.48 -20.34 -5.24
CA ALA A 223 1.64 -21.43 -6.20
C ALA A 223 1.32 -21.04 -7.65
N ASP A 224 0.52 -20.00 -7.85
CA ASP A 224 0.12 -19.55 -9.19
C ASP A 224 1.23 -18.73 -9.86
N ALA A 225 1.52 -19.06 -11.12
CA ALA A 225 2.64 -18.48 -11.87
C ALA A 225 2.57 -16.95 -12.05
N GLU A 226 1.38 -16.35 -11.92
CA GLU A 226 1.19 -14.89 -11.98
C GLU A 226 1.92 -14.14 -10.85
N PHE A 227 2.20 -14.81 -9.73
CA PHE A 227 2.87 -14.23 -8.57
C PHE A 227 4.38 -14.45 -8.57
N ASN A 228 4.94 -15.09 -9.61
CA ASN A 228 6.38 -15.22 -9.75
C ASN A 228 7.00 -13.86 -10.11
N GLU A 229 7.45 -13.14 -9.08
CA GLU A 229 8.08 -11.82 -9.18
C GLU A 229 9.53 -11.89 -9.72
N THR A 230 10.21 -13.04 -9.60
CA THR A 230 11.62 -13.23 -9.98
C THR A 230 11.84 -14.33 -11.04
N PRO A 231 11.10 -14.30 -12.17
CA PRO A 231 11.13 -15.39 -13.14
C PRO A 231 12.53 -15.54 -13.75
N GLY A 232 13.05 -16.78 -13.74
CA GLY A 232 14.35 -17.12 -14.30
C GLY A 232 15.55 -16.75 -13.44
N GLN A 233 15.36 -16.20 -12.23
CA GLN A 233 16.44 -16.06 -11.26
C GLN A 233 16.89 -17.45 -10.80
N GLN A 234 18.15 -17.81 -11.03
CA GLN A 234 18.65 -19.14 -10.70
C GLN A 234 19.17 -19.22 -9.27
N LEU A 235 19.69 -18.11 -8.74
CA LEU A 235 20.32 -18.07 -7.43
C LEU A 235 20.17 -16.69 -6.79
N ALA A 236 19.84 -16.67 -5.50
CA ALA A 236 19.95 -15.52 -4.63
C ALA A 236 20.78 -15.89 -3.40
N VAL A 237 21.75 -15.06 -3.06
CA VAL A 237 22.61 -15.24 -1.89
C VAL A 237 22.57 -13.98 -1.03
N THR A 238 22.44 -14.14 0.28
CA THR A 238 22.63 -13.06 1.25
C THR A 238 24.02 -13.21 1.86
N PHE A 239 24.81 -12.14 1.86
CA PHE A 239 26.20 -12.14 2.33
C PHE A 239 26.34 -11.34 3.62
N ASN A 240 27.07 -11.88 4.59
CA ASN A 240 27.36 -11.22 5.86
C ASN A 240 28.25 -9.99 5.59
N PRO A 241 27.79 -8.78 5.95
CA PRO A 241 28.61 -7.58 5.78
C PRO A 241 29.96 -7.66 6.50
N ALA A 242 30.03 -8.36 7.64
CA ALA A 242 31.29 -8.56 8.38
C ALA A 242 32.30 -9.44 7.62
N SER A 243 31.83 -10.31 6.72
CA SER A 243 32.66 -11.18 5.88
C SER A 243 32.85 -10.62 4.46
N ALA A 244 32.19 -9.52 4.10
CA ALA A 244 32.05 -9.06 2.72
C ALA A 244 33.38 -8.69 2.05
N GLU A 245 34.43 -8.35 2.81
CA GLU A 245 35.78 -8.14 2.24
C GLU A 245 36.28 -9.34 1.40
N LYS A 246 35.80 -10.55 1.70
CA LYS A 246 36.11 -11.75 0.90
C LYS A 246 35.66 -11.62 -0.57
N LEU A 247 34.58 -10.89 -0.84
CA LEU A 247 34.08 -10.64 -2.20
C LEU A 247 34.96 -9.65 -2.97
N PHE A 248 35.48 -8.64 -2.27
CA PHE A 248 36.18 -7.49 -2.88
C PHE A 248 37.69 -7.71 -3.03
N ALA A 249 38.26 -8.67 -2.31
CA ALA A 249 39.69 -9.00 -2.35
C ALA A 249 40.23 -9.14 -3.79
N GLY A 250 41.24 -8.33 -4.12
CA GLY A 250 41.89 -8.34 -5.44
C GLY A 250 41.16 -7.55 -6.53
N SER A 251 40.06 -6.86 -6.21
CA SER A 251 39.24 -6.11 -7.18
C SER A 251 39.56 -4.61 -7.26
N GLY A 252 40.54 -4.13 -6.47
CA GLY A 252 40.93 -2.71 -6.42
C GLY A 252 40.08 -1.84 -5.49
N HIS A 253 39.06 -2.41 -4.84
CA HIS A 253 38.20 -1.75 -3.85
C HIS A 253 38.08 -2.60 -2.59
N THR A 254 37.64 -1.99 -1.49
CA THR A 254 37.38 -2.70 -0.21
C THR A 254 35.91 -2.57 0.18
N PHE A 255 35.38 -3.53 0.94
CA PHE A 255 34.02 -3.39 1.46
C PHE A 255 33.93 -2.23 2.46
N ALA A 256 34.97 -1.96 3.24
CA ALA A 256 35.03 -0.83 4.16
C ALA A 256 34.79 0.52 3.45
N GLU A 257 35.36 0.70 2.26
CA GLU A 257 35.11 1.87 1.39
C GLU A 257 33.64 1.95 0.97
N ILE A 258 33.09 0.83 0.45
CA ILE A 258 31.70 0.75 -0.01
C ILE A 258 30.71 0.99 1.13
N ALA A 259 30.96 0.43 2.32
CA ALA A 259 30.12 0.61 3.49
C ALA A 259 30.16 2.06 4.01
N ALA A 260 31.31 2.74 3.94
CA ALA A 260 31.42 4.15 4.30
C ALA A 260 30.61 5.05 3.36
N LEU A 261 30.66 4.80 2.04
CA LEU A 261 29.81 5.49 1.06
C LEU A 261 28.32 5.17 1.27
N GLY A 262 28.02 3.89 1.51
CA GLY A 262 26.66 3.39 1.73
C GLY A 262 25.99 3.95 2.98
N LYS A 263 26.75 4.18 4.05
CA LYS A 263 26.28 4.84 5.28
C LYS A 263 25.71 6.22 4.99
N ASP A 264 26.37 6.99 4.13
CA ASP A 264 25.97 8.34 3.76
C ASP A 264 25.05 8.37 2.52
N ARG A 265 24.62 7.20 2.02
CA ARG A 265 23.80 7.07 0.80
C ARG A 265 24.41 7.79 -0.40
N LYS A 266 25.73 7.70 -0.56
CA LYS A 266 26.47 8.28 -1.70
C LYS A 266 26.39 7.35 -2.92
N PRO A 267 26.55 7.87 -4.15
CA PRO A 267 26.76 7.02 -5.32
C PRO A 267 27.89 6.01 -5.08
N LEU A 268 27.66 4.76 -5.47
CA LEU A 268 28.61 3.67 -5.31
C LEU A 268 29.29 3.36 -6.66
N PRO A 269 30.57 2.96 -6.66
CA PRO A 269 31.26 2.53 -7.88
C PRO A 269 30.72 1.19 -8.41
N HIS A 270 30.97 0.91 -9.69
CA HIS A 270 30.59 -0.32 -10.40
C HIS A 270 31.83 -0.96 -11.02
N PHE A 271 32.07 -2.23 -10.75
CA PHE A 271 33.29 -2.90 -11.23
C PHE A 271 33.16 -4.44 -11.21
N PRO A 272 33.87 -5.15 -12.10
CA PRO A 272 34.00 -6.60 -12.00
C PRO A 272 34.74 -6.98 -10.72
N LEU A 273 34.28 -8.02 -10.03
CA LEU A 273 35.01 -8.58 -8.91
C LEU A 273 36.04 -9.61 -9.41
N ALA A 274 37.18 -9.70 -8.72
CA ALA A 274 38.22 -10.68 -9.05
C ALA A 274 37.78 -12.13 -8.77
N ALA A 275 36.81 -12.32 -7.87
CA ALA A 275 36.22 -13.62 -7.56
C ALA A 275 35.05 -13.97 -8.48
N SER A 276 34.89 -15.26 -8.74
CA SER A 276 33.64 -15.85 -9.25
C SER A 276 32.96 -16.66 -8.14
N LEU A 277 31.65 -16.91 -8.26
CA LEU A 277 30.94 -17.79 -7.34
C LEU A 277 30.74 -19.16 -7.99
N LYS A 278 31.14 -20.22 -7.28
CA LYS A 278 30.71 -21.59 -7.53
C LYS A 278 29.65 -21.96 -6.52
N ALA A 279 28.46 -22.31 -6.99
CA ALA A 279 27.31 -22.65 -6.15
C ALA A 279 26.74 -24.01 -6.53
N ASN A 280 26.36 -24.76 -5.51
CA ASN A 280 25.47 -25.91 -5.59
C ASN A 280 24.32 -25.67 -4.61
N ALA A 281 23.10 -25.51 -5.10
CA ALA A 281 21.90 -25.34 -4.30
C ALA A 281 21.02 -26.56 -4.49
N VAL A 282 20.66 -27.23 -3.40
CA VAL A 282 19.65 -28.29 -3.39
C VAL A 282 18.43 -27.75 -2.64
N ILE A 283 17.35 -27.54 -3.38
CA ILE A 283 16.11 -26.95 -2.87
C ILE A 283 15.04 -28.05 -2.77
N LEU A 284 14.53 -28.23 -1.56
CA LEU A 284 13.37 -29.07 -1.26
C LEU A 284 12.10 -28.23 -1.45
N THR A 285 11.12 -28.76 -2.17
CA THR A 285 9.84 -28.07 -2.42
C THR A 285 8.67 -28.92 -1.96
N LYS A 286 7.72 -28.29 -1.25
CA LYS A 286 6.50 -28.93 -0.76
C LYS A 286 5.30 -28.02 -1.04
N ALA A 287 4.22 -28.59 -1.57
CA ALA A 287 2.95 -27.89 -1.67
C ALA A 287 2.31 -27.73 -0.28
N LEU A 288 1.76 -26.55 -0.01
CA LEU A 288 1.10 -26.20 1.24
C LEU A 288 -0.18 -25.41 0.93
N GLU A 289 -1.17 -25.48 1.82
CA GLU A 289 -2.38 -24.68 1.77
C GLU A 289 -2.66 -24.05 3.14
N SER A 290 -3.11 -22.80 3.12
CA SER A 290 -3.67 -22.06 4.26
C SER A 290 -4.86 -21.24 3.74
N ALA A 291 -5.41 -20.33 4.53
CA ALA A 291 -6.52 -19.50 4.10
C ALA A 291 -6.46 -18.09 4.68
N ASN A 292 -6.90 -17.10 3.90
CA ASN A 292 -7.36 -15.84 4.45
C ASN A 292 -8.76 -16.06 5.06
N LEU A 293 -9.11 -15.28 6.08
CA LEU A 293 -10.47 -15.18 6.60
C LEU A 293 -11.10 -13.88 6.13
N VAL A 294 -12.29 -13.97 5.54
CA VAL A 294 -13.02 -12.84 5.02
C VAL A 294 -14.44 -12.87 5.59
N ALA A 295 -14.77 -11.86 6.39
CA ALA A 295 -16.10 -11.63 6.91
C ALA A 295 -16.60 -10.25 6.49
N LYS A 296 -17.92 -10.06 6.41
CA LYS A 296 -18.53 -8.78 6.04
C LYS A 296 -19.60 -8.33 7.02
N LEU A 297 -19.64 -7.02 7.28
CA LEU A 297 -20.76 -6.33 7.89
C LEU A 297 -21.49 -5.52 6.80
N PRO A 298 -22.72 -5.90 6.40
CA PRO A 298 -23.43 -5.22 5.32
C PRO A 298 -23.78 -3.76 5.61
N GLY A 299 -23.52 -2.90 4.62
CA GLY A 299 -23.99 -1.52 4.60
C GLY A 299 -25.51 -1.41 4.45
N SER A 300 -26.06 -0.30 4.94
CA SER A 300 -27.50 -0.02 4.90
C SER A 300 -27.96 0.77 3.68
N ASP A 301 -27.06 1.45 2.97
CA ASP A 301 -27.40 2.29 1.83
C ASP A 301 -27.51 1.45 0.53
N PRO A 302 -28.62 1.51 -0.22
CA PRO A 302 -28.79 0.68 -1.42
C PRO A 302 -27.75 0.91 -2.52
N ALA A 303 -27.19 2.11 -2.64
CA ALA A 303 -26.19 2.46 -3.63
C ALA A 303 -24.76 2.16 -3.13
N LEU A 304 -24.49 2.39 -1.84
CA LEU A 304 -23.14 2.28 -1.27
C LEU A 304 -22.84 0.95 -0.58
N LYS A 305 -23.84 0.12 -0.23
CA LYS A 305 -23.61 -1.16 0.47
C LYS A 305 -22.74 -2.15 -0.31
N ASN A 306 -22.62 -1.99 -1.63
CA ASN A 306 -21.74 -2.81 -2.46
C ASN A 306 -20.35 -2.19 -2.61
N GLU A 307 -20.01 -1.14 -1.85
CA GLU A 307 -18.65 -0.64 -1.65
C GLU A 307 -18.15 -1.09 -0.28
N PHE A 308 -16.84 -1.33 -0.18
CA PHE A 308 -16.22 -1.98 0.97
C PHE A 308 -15.04 -1.18 1.49
N VAL A 309 -15.07 -0.89 2.79
CA VAL A 309 -13.90 -0.50 3.57
C VAL A 309 -13.32 -1.77 4.19
N VAL A 310 -12.03 -2.04 3.97
CA VAL A 310 -11.34 -3.21 4.54
C VAL A 310 -10.69 -2.81 5.86
N LEU A 311 -10.88 -3.64 6.89
CA LEU A 311 -10.06 -3.67 8.11
C LEU A 311 -9.21 -4.94 8.04
N SER A 312 -7.89 -4.79 7.91
CA SER A 312 -6.98 -5.94 7.73
C SER A 312 -5.95 -6.09 8.85
N ALA A 313 -5.58 -7.33 9.11
CA ALA A 313 -4.38 -7.74 9.84
C ALA A 313 -3.96 -9.14 9.37
N HIS A 314 -2.74 -9.59 9.65
CA HIS A 314 -2.40 -11.00 9.50
C HIS A 314 -2.68 -11.80 10.77
N ILE A 315 -2.78 -13.13 10.62
CA ILE A 315 -3.06 -14.09 11.71
C ILE A 315 -1.99 -15.19 11.86
N ASP A 316 -1.07 -15.30 10.90
CA ASP A 316 0.08 -16.20 10.98
C ASP A 316 1.29 -15.54 11.61
N HIS A 317 2.08 -16.33 12.34
CA HIS A 317 3.37 -15.88 12.86
C HIS A 317 4.48 -16.89 12.53
N VAL A 318 5.64 -16.77 13.17
CA VAL A 318 6.88 -17.49 12.81
C VAL A 318 6.81 -19.00 13.07
N GLY A 319 6.06 -19.45 14.07
CA GLY A 319 5.95 -20.86 14.44
C GLY A 319 6.97 -21.36 15.45
N ILE A 320 7.41 -22.60 15.27
CA ILE A 320 8.46 -23.22 16.07
C ILE A 320 9.81 -23.00 15.37
N GLY A 321 10.70 -22.26 16.02
CA GLY A 321 12.01 -21.90 15.47
C GLY A 321 13.18 -22.41 16.29
N ALA A 322 14.35 -21.82 16.02
CA ALA A 322 15.54 -22.04 16.84
C ALA A 322 15.33 -21.48 18.25
N PRO A 323 15.83 -22.17 19.29
CA PRO A 323 15.58 -21.74 20.65
C PRO A 323 16.37 -20.47 21.00
N ILE A 324 15.70 -19.51 21.65
CA ILE A 324 16.31 -18.33 22.28
C ILE A 324 16.06 -18.45 23.78
N ASN A 325 17.13 -18.47 24.58
CA ASN A 325 17.05 -18.65 26.04
C ASN A 325 16.28 -19.91 26.48
N GLY A 326 16.27 -20.95 25.65
CA GLY A 326 15.61 -22.24 25.95
C GLY A 326 14.18 -22.36 25.44
N ASP A 327 13.56 -21.27 25.00
CA ASP A 327 12.24 -21.28 24.38
C ASP A 327 12.35 -21.31 22.86
N ARG A 328 11.48 -22.08 22.20
CA ARG A 328 11.46 -22.31 20.76
C ARG A 328 10.12 -21.98 20.10
N ILE A 329 9.11 -21.60 20.87
CA ILE A 329 7.82 -21.18 20.34
C ILE A 329 7.89 -19.68 20.11
N TYR A 330 7.57 -19.22 18.92
CA TYR A 330 7.53 -17.80 18.60
C TYR A 330 6.05 -17.44 18.66
N ASN A 331 5.60 -16.93 19.81
CA ASN A 331 4.17 -16.81 20.11
C ASN A 331 3.49 -15.65 19.38
N GLY A 332 4.20 -14.56 19.11
CA GLY A 332 3.69 -13.42 18.35
C GLY A 332 2.51 -12.73 19.03
N ALA A 333 2.69 -12.28 20.26
CA ALA A 333 1.64 -11.58 20.99
C ALA A 333 1.38 -10.17 20.46
N MET A 334 2.41 -9.44 20.05
CA MET A 334 2.26 -8.15 19.38
C MET A 334 2.27 -8.31 17.88
N ASP A 335 3.32 -8.92 17.35
CA ASP A 335 3.43 -9.30 15.95
C ASP A 335 3.00 -10.76 15.83
N ASP A 336 1.75 -11.09 15.55
CA ASP A 336 0.66 -10.28 14.98
C ASP A 336 -0.61 -10.28 15.83
N GLY A 337 -0.56 -10.97 16.97
CA GLY A 337 -1.73 -11.22 17.82
C GLY A 337 -2.47 -9.93 18.17
N SER A 338 -1.76 -8.81 18.32
CA SER A 338 -2.34 -7.50 18.61
C SER A 338 -3.29 -6.99 17.52
N GLY A 339 -2.91 -7.09 16.25
CA GLY A 339 -3.72 -6.65 15.11
C GLY A 339 -4.92 -7.58 14.89
N SER A 340 -4.66 -8.90 14.86
CA SER A 340 -5.70 -9.93 14.76
C SER A 340 -6.76 -9.81 15.87
N ALA A 341 -6.33 -9.60 17.12
CA ALA A 341 -7.20 -9.38 18.26
C ALA A 341 -8.10 -8.15 18.09
N LEU A 342 -7.54 -7.05 17.59
CA LEU A 342 -8.25 -5.80 17.38
C LEU A 342 -9.35 -5.94 16.31
N VAL A 343 -9.10 -6.69 15.23
CA VAL A 343 -10.13 -6.99 14.21
C VAL A 343 -11.34 -7.68 14.86
N MET A 344 -11.10 -8.69 15.71
CA MET A 344 -12.15 -9.42 16.41
C MET A 344 -12.90 -8.53 17.42
N ASP A 345 -12.17 -7.70 18.17
CA ASP A 345 -12.77 -6.87 19.21
C ASP A 345 -13.58 -5.69 18.62
N ILE A 346 -13.13 -5.09 17.52
CA ILE A 346 -13.91 -4.10 16.76
C ILE A 346 -15.20 -4.72 16.22
N ALA A 347 -15.15 -5.97 15.71
CA ALA A 347 -16.36 -6.66 15.25
C ALA A 347 -17.36 -6.84 16.41
N SER A 348 -16.88 -7.26 17.58
CA SER A 348 -17.68 -7.39 18.81
C SER A 348 -18.28 -6.05 19.26
N SER A 349 -17.47 -4.97 19.21
CA SER A 349 -17.89 -3.61 19.53
C SER A 349 -19.00 -3.12 18.61
N LEU A 350 -18.90 -3.35 17.29
CA LEU A 350 -19.95 -2.99 16.32
C LEU A 350 -21.26 -3.76 16.54
N LYS A 351 -21.20 -4.96 17.13
CA LYS A 351 -22.40 -5.73 17.49
C LYS A 351 -23.08 -5.20 18.74
N THR A 352 -22.29 -4.86 19.76
CA THR A 352 -22.77 -4.40 21.07
C THR A 352 -23.18 -2.93 21.04
N HIS A 353 -22.52 -2.12 20.21
CA HIS A 353 -22.77 -0.70 20.01
C HIS A 353 -23.03 -0.45 18.51
N PRO A 354 -24.21 -0.86 18.00
CA PRO A 354 -24.52 -0.80 16.58
C PRO A 354 -24.58 0.65 16.09
N GLU A 355 -23.95 0.88 14.95
CA GLU A 355 -23.97 2.15 14.22
C GLU A 355 -24.47 1.94 12.81
N LYS A 356 -25.17 2.93 12.27
CA LYS A 356 -25.61 2.86 10.87
C LYS A 356 -24.40 3.13 9.97
N ILE A 357 -24.02 2.12 9.18
CA ILE A 357 -22.99 2.23 8.15
C ILE A 357 -23.63 2.27 6.75
N GLN A 358 -23.15 3.14 5.86
CA GLN A 358 -23.64 3.24 4.48
C GLN A 358 -22.97 2.20 3.58
N ARG A 359 -21.63 2.16 3.60
CA ARG A 359 -20.83 1.11 2.96
C ARG A 359 -20.75 -0.14 3.82
N SER A 360 -20.46 -1.26 3.18
CA SER A 360 -20.10 -2.48 3.90
C SER A 360 -18.68 -2.39 4.43
N ILE A 361 -18.39 -3.14 5.50
CA ILE A 361 -17.03 -3.31 6.03
C ILE A 361 -16.62 -4.77 5.80
N LEU A 362 -15.42 -4.99 5.26
CA LEU A 362 -14.78 -6.31 5.21
C LEU A 362 -13.77 -6.42 6.36
N PHE A 363 -13.92 -7.47 7.16
CA PHE A 363 -12.95 -7.87 8.17
C PHE A 363 -12.08 -8.96 7.55
N LEU A 364 -10.80 -8.67 7.37
CA LEU A 364 -9.86 -9.50 6.66
C LEU A 364 -8.71 -9.91 7.57
N LEU A 365 -8.56 -11.20 7.82
CA LEU A 365 -7.40 -11.77 8.51
C LEU A 365 -6.61 -12.59 7.49
N VAL A 366 -5.45 -12.10 7.07
CA VAL A 366 -4.66 -12.75 6.02
C VAL A 366 -3.66 -13.76 6.59
N THR A 367 -3.30 -14.75 5.79
CA THR A 367 -2.26 -15.72 6.11
C THR A 367 -0.97 -15.44 5.34
N ALA A 368 0.15 -16.00 5.78
CA ALA A 368 1.44 -15.93 5.11
C ALA A 368 1.98 -14.50 4.92
N GLU A 369 1.68 -13.59 5.85
CA GLU A 369 2.32 -12.25 5.87
C GLU A 369 3.82 -12.41 6.13
N GLU A 370 4.18 -13.22 7.12
CA GLU A 370 5.56 -13.45 7.55
C GLU A 370 6.44 -14.03 6.43
N LYS A 371 5.79 -14.73 5.50
CA LYS A 371 6.42 -15.32 4.32
C LYS A 371 6.54 -14.33 3.15
N GLY A 372 6.05 -13.11 3.29
CA GLY A 372 6.18 -12.00 2.33
C GLY A 372 4.86 -11.45 1.80
N LEU A 373 3.90 -11.15 2.68
CA LEU A 373 2.58 -10.58 2.37
C LEU A 373 1.72 -11.48 1.47
N LEU A 374 1.90 -12.81 1.52
CA LEU A 374 1.38 -13.67 0.47
C LEU A 374 -0.15 -13.75 0.48
N GLY A 375 -0.79 -13.78 1.66
CA GLY A 375 -2.25 -13.80 1.77
C GLY A 375 -2.89 -12.50 1.29
N SER A 376 -2.37 -11.33 1.66
CA SER A 376 -2.89 -10.05 1.15
C SER A 376 -2.62 -9.87 -0.33
N LYS A 377 -1.45 -10.31 -0.84
CA LYS A 377 -1.15 -10.32 -2.29
C LYS A 377 -2.20 -11.15 -3.04
N TYR A 378 -2.54 -12.33 -2.52
CA TYR A 378 -3.55 -13.20 -3.12
C TYR A 378 -4.95 -12.55 -3.05
N PHE A 379 -5.37 -12.03 -1.88
CA PHE A 379 -6.67 -11.39 -1.75
C PHE A 379 -6.81 -10.16 -2.65
N ALA A 380 -5.81 -9.29 -2.71
CA ALA A 380 -5.85 -8.09 -3.54
C ALA A 380 -5.87 -8.42 -5.04
N ALA A 381 -5.26 -9.54 -5.46
CA ALA A 381 -5.33 -10.02 -6.84
C ALA A 381 -6.65 -10.73 -7.16
N HIS A 382 -7.16 -11.51 -6.21
CA HIS A 382 -8.35 -12.35 -6.34
C HIS A 382 -9.38 -12.02 -5.23
N PRO A 383 -9.93 -10.79 -5.18
CA PRO A 383 -10.85 -10.42 -4.11
C PRO A 383 -12.15 -11.22 -4.23
N THR A 384 -12.75 -11.57 -3.09
CA THR A 384 -14.03 -12.28 -3.04
C THR A 384 -15.25 -11.36 -3.24
N VAL A 385 -14.98 -10.05 -3.35
CA VAL A 385 -15.91 -9.01 -3.81
C VAL A 385 -15.38 -8.37 -5.09
N ALA A 386 -16.17 -7.58 -5.80
CA ALA A 386 -15.70 -6.92 -7.02
C ALA A 386 -14.49 -6.02 -6.71
N ALA A 387 -13.37 -6.17 -7.42
CA ALA A 387 -12.14 -5.43 -7.09
C ALA A 387 -12.33 -3.90 -6.99
N LYS A 388 -13.12 -3.31 -7.90
CA LYS A 388 -13.43 -1.86 -7.92
C LYS A 388 -14.37 -1.39 -6.81
N SER A 389 -14.94 -2.32 -6.05
CA SER A 389 -15.80 -2.02 -4.90
C SER A 389 -15.03 -1.84 -3.60
N ILE A 390 -13.77 -2.26 -3.53
CA ILE A 390 -12.91 -1.99 -2.38
C ILE A 390 -12.46 -0.53 -2.50
N VAL A 391 -12.91 0.31 -1.57
CA VAL A 391 -12.66 1.78 -1.63
C VAL A 391 -11.55 2.24 -0.70
N ALA A 392 -11.22 1.45 0.33
CA ALA A 392 -10.19 1.77 1.30
C ALA A 392 -9.69 0.51 2.01
N ASP A 393 -8.47 0.58 2.51
CA ASP A 393 -7.90 -0.41 3.43
C ASP A 393 -7.33 0.28 4.68
N VAL A 394 -7.68 -0.24 5.85
CA VAL A 394 -7.15 0.18 7.15
C VAL A 394 -6.45 -1.03 7.75
N ASN A 395 -5.12 -1.06 7.64
CA ASN A 395 -4.30 -2.13 8.18
C ASN A 395 -3.84 -1.79 9.61
N VAL A 396 -3.98 -2.74 10.53
CA VAL A 396 -3.74 -2.53 11.98
C VAL A 396 -2.62 -3.41 12.54
N ASP A 397 -1.95 -4.14 11.66
CA ASP A 397 -0.81 -4.98 12.00
C ASP A 397 0.51 -4.18 11.98
N MET A 398 1.37 -4.17 13.01
CA MET A 398 1.05 -4.35 14.43
C MET A 398 1.25 -3.02 15.15
N PHE A 399 0.26 -2.62 15.95
CA PHE A 399 0.22 -1.26 16.48
C PHE A 399 1.03 -1.03 17.76
N LEU A 400 1.38 -2.11 18.49
CA LEU A 400 2.33 -2.13 19.61
C LEU A 400 2.05 -1.12 20.76
N PRO A 401 1.02 -1.33 21.60
CA PRO A 401 0.65 -0.44 22.70
C PRO A 401 1.54 -0.63 23.94
N ILE A 402 2.83 -0.31 23.83
CA ILE A 402 3.82 -0.50 24.92
C ILE A 402 4.19 0.80 25.65
N VAL A 403 3.58 1.92 25.25
CA VAL A 403 3.71 3.25 25.87
C VAL A 403 2.35 3.94 25.90
N PRO A 404 2.15 4.99 26.73
CA PRO A 404 0.92 5.77 26.70
C PRO A 404 0.64 6.34 25.31
N LEU A 405 -0.60 6.21 24.83
CA LEU A 405 -1.02 6.67 23.51
C LEU A 405 -1.09 8.20 23.44
N LYS A 406 0.05 8.82 23.13
CA LYS A 406 0.17 10.26 22.86
C LYS A 406 0.35 10.56 21.39
N ILE A 407 0.85 9.58 20.63
CA ILE A 407 1.24 9.72 19.24
C ILE A 407 0.74 8.51 18.45
N LEU A 408 0.18 8.77 17.27
CA LEU A 408 -0.05 7.76 16.25
C LEU A 408 0.87 8.05 15.06
N LYS A 409 1.66 7.04 14.69
CA LYS A 409 2.38 7.03 13.42
C LYS A 409 1.40 6.54 12.36
N ILE A 410 0.97 7.43 11.48
CA ILE A 410 0.03 7.12 10.40
C ILE A 410 0.83 7.00 9.11
N GLU A 411 1.16 5.77 8.74
CA GLU A 411 1.77 5.47 7.46
C GLU A 411 0.69 5.61 6.37
N GLY A 412 0.94 6.46 5.37
CA GLY A 412 -0.05 6.88 4.37
C GLY A 412 -0.74 8.23 4.66
N ILE A 413 -0.38 8.92 5.74
CA ILE A 413 -0.94 10.25 6.10
C ILE A 413 -0.87 11.29 4.97
N ASP A 414 0.23 11.24 4.21
CA ASP A 414 0.50 12.18 3.12
C ASP A 414 0.00 11.70 1.75
N GLU A 415 -0.51 10.47 1.65
CA GLU A 415 -0.74 9.81 0.35
C GLU A 415 -2.19 9.93 -0.15
N SER A 416 -3.17 9.94 0.75
CA SER A 416 -4.59 10.01 0.40
C SER A 416 -5.38 10.85 1.40
N ASP A 417 -6.62 11.19 1.05
CA ASP A 417 -7.57 11.82 1.98
C ASP A 417 -7.95 10.90 3.16
N LEU A 418 -7.81 9.57 3.03
CA LEU A 418 -7.91 8.62 4.14
C LEU A 418 -6.89 8.91 5.23
N GLY A 419 -5.65 9.24 4.84
CA GLY A 419 -4.61 9.69 5.76
C GLY A 419 -4.96 11.00 6.48
N THR A 420 -5.53 11.96 5.75
CA THR A 420 -6.03 13.22 6.32
C THR A 420 -7.17 13.00 7.32
N ARG A 421 -8.11 12.10 6.98
CA ARG A 421 -9.21 11.69 7.86
C ARG A 421 -8.70 11.04 9.14
N ALA A 422 -7.76 10.09 9.01
CA ALA A 422 -7.10 9.45 10.14
C ALA A 422 -6.41 10.48 11.05
N ALA A 423 -5.65 11.42 10.49
CA ALA A 423 -5.01 12.48 11.26
C ALA A 423 -6.01 13.37 12.03
N ALA A 424 -7.13 13.74 11.40
CA ALA A 424 -8.17 14.54 12.04
C ALA A 424 -8.83 13.80 13.22
N ILE A 425 -9.09 12.49 13.07
CA ILE A 425 -9.65 11.66 14.14
C ILE A 425 -8.68 11.57 15.32
N ALA A 426 -7.39 11.29 15.06
CA ALA A 426 -6.36 11.26 16.10
C ALA A 426 -6.32 12.58 16.89
N GLN A 427 -6.30 13.72 16.18
CA GLN A 427 -6.30 15.05 16.80
C GLN A 427 -7.56 15.28 17.66
N SER A 428 -8.74 14.85 17.19
CA SER A 428 -9.99 14.95 17.95
C SER A 428 -9.98 14.18 19.28
N MET A 429 -9.11 13.16 19.37
CA MET A 429 -8.90 12.34 20.57
C MET A 429 -7.75 12.86 21.44
N GLY A 430 -7.14 13.99 21.08
CA GLY A 430 -5.96 14.53 21.78
C GLY A 430 -4.68 13.77 21.49
N ILE A 431 -4.65 12.96 20.43
CA ILE A 431 -3.50 12.16 20.01
C ILE A 431 -2.80 12.87 18.85
N LYS A 432 -1.48 13.02 18.90
CA LYS A 432 -0.71 13.68 17.84
C LYS A 432 -0.47 12.71 16.67
N PRO A 433 -1.01 12.96 15.47
CA PRO A 433 -0.63 12.19 14.29
C PRO A 433 0.74 12.64 13.79
N ILE A 434 1.58 11.69 13.39
CA ILE A 434 2.86 11.96 12.72
C ILE A 434 3.01 11.05 11.47
N PRO A 435 3.74 11.49 10.44
CA PRO A 435 4.25 10.58 9.43
C PRO A 435 5.30 9.63 10.04
N ASP A 436 5.79 8.66 9.26
CA ASP A 436 6.89 7.80 9.66
C ASP A 436 8.13 8.65 10.07
N PRO A 437 8.56 8.62 11.35
CA PRO A 437 9.74 9.37 11.80
C PRO A 437 11.06 8.75 11.30
N GLU A 438 11.04 7.52 10.77
CA GLU A 438 12.20 6.78 10.27
C GLU A 438 11.99 6.32 8.82
N PRO A 439 11.74 7.24 7.86
CA PRO A 439 11.25 6.91 6.52
C PRO A 439 12.17 5.97 5.74
N LEU A 440 13.48 5.99 6.02
CA LEU A 440 14.46 5.09 5.37
C LEU A 440 14.22 3.60 5.64
N ARG A 441 13.41 3.25 6.65
CA ARG A 441 13.00 1.87 6.93
C ARG A 441 11.93 1.37 5.96
N ASN A 442 11.34 2.27 5.17
CA ASN A 442 10.32 2.00 4.17
C ASN A 442 9.13 1.20 4.74
N ALA A 443 8.74 1.47 5.98
CA ALA A 443 7.76 0.66 6.72
C ALA A 443 6.39 0.60 6.02
N PHE A 444 5.99 1.68 5.35
CA PHE A 444 4.69 1.77 4.67
C PHE A 444 4.49 0.77 3.51
N ILE A 445 5.55 0.16 2.98
CA ILE A 445 5.43 -0.86 1.92
C ILE A 445 5.76 -2.28 2.40
N ARG A 446 5.86 -2.48 3.72
CA ARG A 446 6.37 -3.70 4.36
C ARG A 446 5.33 -4.49 5.14
N SER A 447 4.04 -4.16 4.98
CA SER A 447 2.92 -4.90 5.55
C SER A 447 1.75 -4.92 4.55
N ASP A 448 0.65 -5.57 4.91
CA ASP A 448 -0.40 -6.02 4.00
C ASP A 448 -1.13 -4.91 3.23
N GLN A 449 -1.19 -3.69 3.78
CA GLN A 449 -1.79 -2.55 3.08
C GLN A 449 -1.17 -2.34 1.70
N TYR A 450 0.10 -2.66 1.53
CA TYR A 450 0.80 -2.44 0.27
C TYR A 450 0.23 -3.28 -0.88
N SER A 451 -0.33 -4.46 -0.58
CA SER A 451 -1.01 -5.29 -1.59
C SER A 451 -2.24 -4.56 -2.17
N PHE A 452 -2.97 -3.81 -1.36
CA PHE A 452 -4.10 -2.97 -1.77
C PHE A 452 -3.65 -1.72 -2.53
N ILE A 453 -2.59 -1.07 -2.05
CA ILE A 453 -2.00 0.10 -2.70
C ILE A 453 -1.59 -0.23 -4.15
N LYS A 454 -0.97 -1.40 -4.39
CA LYS A 454 -0.61 -1.88 -5.73
C LYS A 454 -1.82 -2.13 -6.65
N LYS A 455 -3.03 -2.21 -6.10
CA LYS A 455 -4.30 -2.31 -6.86
C LYS A 455 -5.04 -0.97 -6.97
N GLY A 456 -4.41 0.11 -6.50
CA GLY A 456 -4.94 1.47 -6.57
C GLY A 456 -5.90 1.83 -5.45
N VAL A 457 -6.03 0.99 -4.42
CA VAL A 457 -6.90 1.25 -3.26
C VAL A 457 -6.15 2.13 -2.25
N PRO A 458 -6.68 3.32 -1.89
CA PRO A 458 -6.12 4.13 -0.81
C PRO A 458 -6.06 3.34 0.50
N ALA A 459 -4.91 3.33 1.15
CA ALA A 459 -4.71 2.56 2.37
C ALA A 459 -3.91 3.34 3.42
N VAL A 460 -4.14 3.01 4.69
CA VAL A 460 -3.33 3.48 5.81
C VAL A 460 -2.91 2.29 6.68
N LYS A 461 -1.72 2.41 7.27
CA LYS A 461 -1.27 1.56 8.37
C LYS A 461 -0.97 2.46 9.56
N VAL A 462 -1.52 2.13 10.73
CA VAL A 462 -1.43 3.02 11.89
C VAL A 462 -0.79 2.28 13.04
N ASP A 463 0.25 2.85 13.65
CA ASP A 463 0.92 2.27 14.81
C ASP A 463 0.94 3.29 15.96
N VAL A 464 1.11 2.82 17.20
CA VAL A 464 1.54 3.69 18.30
C VAL A 464 2.92 4.25 17.96
N GLY A 465 3.06 5.57 18.07
CA GLY A 465 4.25 6.28 17.65
C GLY A 465 5.06 6.87 18.80
N PHE A 466 6.20 7.44 18.44
CA PHE A 466 7.12 8.16 19.33
C PHE A 466 7.74 9.35 18.58
N GLU A 467 8.32 10.30 19.31
CA GLU A 467 9.18 11.35 18.73
C GLU A 467 10.65 10.90 18.74
N LEU A 468 11.44 11.42 17.80
CA LEU A 468 12.89 11.14 17.78
C LEU A 468 13.58 11.75 19.00
N GLY A 469 14.46 10.97 19.63
CA GLY A 469 15.24 11.36 20.80
C GLY A 469 14.50 11.21 22.14
N THR A 470 13.30 10.62 22.18
CA THR A 470 12.56 10.42 23.43
C THR A 470 12.82 9.05 24.07
N PRO A 471 12.54 8.86 25.37
CA PRO A 471 12.61 7.54 26.02
C PRO A 471 11.72 6.49 25.35
N GLU A 472 10.56 6.89 24.83
CA GLU A 472 9.66 5.99 24.09
C GLU A 472 10.36 5.42 22.85
N GLN A 473 11.13 6.21 22.09
CA GLN A 473 11.90 5.67 20.96
C GLN A 473 12.83 4.52 21.39
N ASN A 474 13.48 4.63 22.55
CA ASN A 474 14.36 3.58 23.05
C ASN A 474 13.58 2.33 23.43
N ILE A 475 12.39 2.47 24.03
CA ILE A 475 11.51 1.33 24.35
C ILE A 475 11.13 0.56 23.08
N PHE A 476 10.75 1.26 22.01
CA PHE A 476 10.43 0.62 20.73
C PHE A 476 11.65 -0.06 20.10
N LYS A 477 12.83 0.59 20.12
CA LYS A 477 14.08 0.00 19.61
C LYS A 477 14.49 -1.24 20.39
N ASP A 478 14.36 -1.21 21.71
CA ASP A 478 14.67 -2.35 22.58
C ASP A 478 13.71 -3.51 22.31
N TRP A 479 12.42 -3.22 22.12
CA TRP A 479 11.42 -4.22 21.74
C TRP A 479 11.75 -4.85 20.38
N LEU A 480 12.03 -4.03 19.36
CA LEU A 480 12.40 -4.51 18.02
C LEU A 480 13.67 -5.37 18.02
N THR A 481 14.65 -5.02 18.85
CA THR A 481 15.91 -5.76 18.93
C THR A 481 15.73 -7.12 19.61
N ASN A 482 14.96 -7.14 20.71
CA ASN A 482 14.95 -8.26 21.66
C ASN A 482 13.68 -9.13 21.64
N ARG A 483 12.57 -8.66 21.04
CA ARG A 483 11.26 -9.32 21.07
C ARG A 483 10.67 -9.56 19.68
N TYR A 484 10.84 -8.63 18.74
CA TYR A 484 10.36 -8.83 17.37
C TYR A 484 10.90 -10.13 16.76
N HIS A 485 10.01 -10.99 16.26
CA HIS A 485 10.33 -12.32 15.73
C HIS A 485 11.18 -13.16 16.68
N ALA A 486 10.86 -13.14 17.97
CA ALA A 486 11.53 -13.94 19.00
C ALA A 486 10.50 -14.60 19.93
N PRO A 487 10.85 -15.69 20.62
CA PRO A 487 10.00 -16.31 21.64
C PRO A 487 9.55 -15.36 22.75
N SER A 488 10.32 -14.31 23.00
CA SER A 488 10.00 -13.25 23.95
C SER A 488 8.89 -12.29 23.48
N ASP A 489 8.35 -12.41 22.27
CA ASP A 489 7.06 -11.80 21.92
C ASP A 489 5.90 -12.68 22.41
N ASP A 490 5.85 -12.86 23.73
CA ASP A 490 4.85 -13.65 24.44
C ASP A 490 3.92 -12.76 25.27
N VAL A 491 3.01 -13.37 26.02
CA VAL A 491 2.08 -12.64 26.90
C VAL A 491 2.77 -12.02 28.13
N ASN A 492 4.04 -12.34 28.40
CA ASN A 492 4.82 -11.86 29.54
C ASN A 492 5.66 -10.63 29.16
N GLN A 493 4.99 -9.64 28.55
CA GLN A 493 5.62 -8.39 28.13
C GLN A 493 4.83 -7.15 28.59
N PRO A 494 5.45 -5.96 28.62
CA PRO A 494 4.76 -4.73 28.97
C PRO A 494 3.65 -4.38 27.98
N VAL A 495 2.49 -3.99 28.49
CA VAL A 495 1.33 -3.54 27.71
C VAL A 495 0.66 -2.38 28.42
N ASP A 496 0.36 -1.31 27.69
CA ASP A 496 -0.47 -0.20 28.14
C ASP A 496 -1.92 -0.40 27.65
N PHE A 497 -2.78 -0.89 28.54
CA PHE A 497 -4.18 -1.18 28.25
C PHE A 497 -4.98 0.07 27.84
N LYS A 498 -4.62 1.25 28.37
CA LYS A 498 -5.28 2.50 27.98
C LYS A 498 -4.87 2.90 26.57
N ALA A 499 -3.62 2.66 26.21
CA ALA A 499 -3.15 2.86 24.84
C ALA A 499 -3.85 1.91 23.87
N ALA A 500 -4.00 0.62 24.23
CA ALA A 500 -4.76 -0.34 23.45
C ALA A 500 -6.21 0.13 23.22
N ALA A 501 -6.94 0.42 24.30
CA ALA A 501 -8.30 0.93 24.23
C ALA A 501 -8.44 2.20 23.36
N GLY A 502 -7.53 3.15 23.53
CA GLY A 502 -7.53 4.38 22.75
C GLY A 502 -7.25 4.15 21.26
N TYR A 503 -6.42 3.17 20.93
CA TYR A 503 -6.14 2.79 19.55
C TYR A 503 -7.34 2.06 18.91
N GLU A 504 -8.03 1.19 19.65
CA GLU A 504 -9.26 0.53 19.19
C GLU A 504 -10.38 1.56 18.91
N GLU A 505 -10.56 2.53 19.82
CA GLU A 505 -11.52 3.62 19.64
C GLU A 505 -11.17 4.47 18.41
N PHE A 506 -9.88 4.76 18.19
CA PHE A 506 -9.42 5.47 17.00
C PHE A 506 -9.77 4.71 15.72
N THR A 507 -9.44 3.42 15.67
CA THR A 507 -9.65 2.57 14.50
C THR A 507 -11.14 2.42 14.20
N ARG A 508 -11.95 2.20 15.25
CA ARG A 508 -13.41 2.15 15.14
C ARG A 508 -13.97 3.41 14.49
N ARG A 509 -13.55 4.59 14.96
CA ARG A 509 -13.98 5.89 14.40
C ARG A 509 -13.55 6.03 12.95
N LEU A 510 -12.31 5.66 12.61
CA LEU A 510 -11.82 5.73 11.24
C LEU A 510 -12.64 4.86 10.28
N LEU A 511 -12.97 3.63 10.69
CA LEU A 511 -13.82 2.73 9.90
C LEU A 511 -15.22 3.30 9.68
N LEU A 512 -15.88 3.76 10.74
CA LEU A 512 -17.23 4.33 10.66
C LEU A 512 -17.26 5.59 9.79
N GLU A 513 -16.33 6.51 10.01
CA GLU A 513 -16.22 7.77 9.29
C GLU A 513 -15.96 7.53 7.79
N THR A 514 -15.09 6.56 7.46
CA THR A 514 -14.81 6.17 6.07
C THR A 514 -16.02 5.45 5.43
N ALA A 515 -16.70 4.58 6.17
CA ALA A 515 -17.87 3.85 5.68
C ALA A 515 -19.10 4.76 5.45
N ASN A 516 -19.16 5.91 6.13
CA ASN A 516 -20.31 6.83 6.10
C ASN A 516 -20.09 8.13 5.31
N THR A 517 -18.88 8.44 4.88
CA THR A 517 -18.65 9.62 4.05
C THR A 517 -19.06 9.36 2.61
N PRO A 518 -19.98 10.11 1.97
CA PRO A 518 -20.46 9.79 0.63
C PRO A 518 -19.34 9.63 -0.41
N GLU A 519 -18.31 10.46 -0.36
CA GLU A 519 -17.18 10.42 -1.28
C GLU A 519 -16.26 9.22 -1.00
N ARG A 520 -15.80 8.57 -2.08
CA ARG A 520 -14.74 7.55 -1.97
C ARG A 520 -13.44 8.20 -1.54
N PRO A 521 -12.63 7.53 -0.71
CA PRO A 521 -11.24 7.92 -0.53
C PRO A 521 -10.50 7.99 -1.86
N HIS A 522 -9.59 8.95 -1.98
CA HIS A 522 -8.83 9.20 -3.19
C HIS A 522 -7.38 9.60 -2.88
N TRP A 523 -6.50 9.24 -3.80
CA TRP A 523 -5.09 9.61 -3.73
C TRP A 523 -4.91 11.11 -3.89
N LYS A 524 -3.96 11.69 -3.16
CA LYS A 524 -3.58 13.09 -3.36
C LYS A 524 -2.85 13.25 -4.71
N PRO A 525 -2.95 14.42 -5.36
CA PRO A 525 -2.35 14.64 -6.68
C PRO A 525 -0.82 14.46 -6.73
N ASP A 526 -0.13 14.64 -5.61
CA ASP A 526 1.32 14.51 -5.45
C ASP A 526 1.75 13.13 -4.93
N SER A 527 0.80 12.28 -4.54
CA SER A 527 1.11 10.93 -4.06
C SER A 527 1.82 10.11 -5.14
N PHE A 528 2.90 9.44 -4.73
CA PHE A 528 3.61 8.48 -5.57
C PHE A 528 2.70 7.30 -5.94
N PHE A 529 1.89 6.84 -4.99
CA PHE A 529 1.08 5.63 -5.11
C PHE A 529 -0.17 5.81 -5.98
N ARG A 530 -0.58 7.04 -6.29
CA ARG A 530 -1.68 7.32 -7.24
C ARG A 530 -1.49 6.66 -8.62
N ARG A 531 -0.23 6.35 -8.98
CA ARG A 531 0.11 5.60 -10.21
C ARG A 531 -0.62 4.26 -10.32
N TYR A 532 -0.84 3.58 -9.19
CA TYR A 532 -1.50 2.28 -9.17
C TYR A 532 -3.02 2.40 -9.36
N ALA A 533 -3.59 3.58 -9.11
CA ALA A 533 -4.97 3.89 -9.49
C ALA A 533 -5.10 4.27 -10.97
N ALA A 534 -4.02 4.74 -11.61
CA ALA A 534 -4.03 5.16 -13.01
C ALA A 534 -4.22 4.00 -14.00
N ASP A 535 -3.85 2.76 -13.61
CA ASP A 535 -4.19 1.56 -14.39
C ASP A 535 -5.70 1.27 -14.43
N GLN A 536 -6.52 2.01 -13.66
CA GLN A 536 -7.98 1.96 -13.73
C GLN A 536 -8.61 3.11 -14.55
N ILE A 537 -7.82 4.09 -15.00
CA ILE A 537 -8.25 5.17 -15.91
C ILE A 537 -7.25 5.24 -17.07
N SER A 538 -7.49 4.42 -18.10
CA SER A 538 -7.06 4.63 -19.50
C SER A 538 -5.78 5.47 -19.73
N THR A 539 -4.68 4.77 -19.97
CA THR A 539 -3.47 5.16 -20.72
C THR A 539 -3.44 6.58 -21.33
N LEU A 540 -2.69 7.50 -20.71
CA LEU A 540 -2.00 8.55 -21.45
C LEU A 540 -0.61 8.79 -20.85
N ASP A 541 0.40 8.65 -21.71
CA ASP A 541 1.83 8.91 -21.46
C ASP A 541 2.05 10.28 -20.77
N PRO A 542 2.73 10.35 -19.61
CA PRO A 542 2.99 11.60 -18.88
C PRO A 542 3.88 12.60 -19.64
N ARG A 543 4.45 12.21 -20.79
CA ARG A 543 5.19 13.10 -21.70
C ARG A 543 4.28 13.82 -22.70
N ARG A 544 2.96 13.55 -22.72
CA ARG A 544 2.03 14.25 -23.60
C ARG A 544 1.63 15.61 -23.02
N PRO A 545 1.55 16.67 -23.83
CA PRO A 545 1.03 17.96 -23.41
C PRO A 545 -0.36 17.80 -22.77
N GLN A 546 -0.53 18.32 -21.56
CA GLN A 546 -1.83 18.36 -20.92
C GLN A 546 -2.70 19.47 -21.54
N MET A 547 -3.98 19.16 -21.76
CA MET A 547 -4.96 20.12 -22.26
C MET A 547 -5.22 21.21 -21.21
N GLY A 548 -5.00 22.47 -21.55
CA GLY A 548 -5.08 23.58 -20.58
C GLY A 548 -6.49 23.98 -20.13
N ARG A 549 -7.52 23.71 -20.95
CA ARG A 549 -8.94 23.94 -20.63
C ARG A 549 -9.77 22.76 -21.11
N ALA A 550 -10.71 22.30 -20.28
CA ALA A 550 -11.49 21.11 -20.57
C ALA A 550 -12.52 21.35 -21.68
N VAL A 551 -12.75 20.33 -22.50
CA VAL A 551 -13.97 20.23 -23.30
C VAL A 551 -15.09 19.73 -22.40
N VAL A 552 -16.19 20.48 -22.33
CA VAL A 552 -17.26 20.24 -21.34
C VAL A 552 -18.61 19.91 -21.96
N HIS A 553 -18.79 20.15 -23.25
CA HIS A 553 -20.04 19.87 -23.95
C HIS A 553 -19.79 19.56 -25.43
N PHE A 554 -20.60 18.70 -26.05
CA PHE A 554 -20.64 18.55 -27.50
C PHE A 554 -21.99 18.97 -28.09
N GLU A 555 -22.00 19.27 -29.38
CA GLU A 555 -23.20 19.62 -30.13
C GLU A 555 -23.21 18.95 -31.50
N ILE A 556 -24.37 18.40 -31.85
CA ILE A 556 -24.65 17.82 -33.16
C ILE A 556 -25.74 18.66 -33.82
N GLY A 557 -25.37 19.39 -34.87
CA GLY A 557 -26.32 20.08 -35.74
C GLY A 557 -26.91 19.15 -36.78
N CYS A 558 -28.23 19.20 -36.95
CA CYS A 558 -28.96 18.38 -37.91
C CYS A 558 -30.15 19.14 -38.54
N GLN A 559 -30.66 18.66 -39.68
CA GLN A 559 -31.93 19.16 -40.24
C GLN A 559 -33.16 18.58 -39.52
N ASN A 560 -33.08 17.31 -39.12
CA ASN A 560 -34.18 16.58 -38.50
C ASN A 560 -33.71 16.00 -37.17
N SER A 561 -34.02 16.72 -36.09
CA SER A 561 -33.62 16.34 -34.73
C SER A 561 -34.21 14.99 -34.32
N ALA A 562 -35.49 14.74 -34.58
CA ALA A 562 -36.14 13.47 -34.21
C ALA A 562 -35.45 12.24 -34.86
N LYS A 563 -35.15 12.31 -36.16
CA LYS A 563 -34.45 11.23 -36.88
C LYS A 563 -33.04 11.02 -36.35
N THR A 564 -32.36 12.11 -35.97
CA THR A 564 -30.99 12.07 -35.45
C THR A 564 -30.94 11.49 -34.03
N GLN A 565 -31.91 11.86 -33.19
CA GLN A 565 -32.09 11.29 -31.85
C GLN A 565 -32.33 9.78 -31.94
N GLU A 566 -33.31 9.34 -32.72
CA GLU A 566 -33.64 7.91 -32.87
C GLU A 566 -32.42 7.08 -33.32
N PHE A 567 -31.61 7.64 -34.23
CA PHE A 567 -30.39 6.98 -34.69
C PHE A 567 -29.38 6.78 -33.56
N TYR A 568 -29.06 7.83 -32.80
CA TYR A 568 -28.05 7.74 -31.73
C TYR A 568 -28.54 7.01 -30.49
N GLU A 569 -29.82 7.09 -30.15
CA GLU A 569 -30.44 6.27 -29.11
C GLU A 569 -30.30 4.78 -29.43
N LYS A 570 -30.54 4.37 -30.68
CA LYS A 570 -30.41 2.97 -31.10
C LYS A 570 -28.97 2.51 -31.25
N LEU A 571 -28.08 3.38 -31.69
CA LEU A 571 -26.69 3.03 -31.98
C LEU A 571 -25.84 2.95 -30.71
N PHE A 572 -26.06 3.87 -29.77
CA PHE A 572 -25.20 4.06 -28.60
C PHE A 572 -25.93 3.99 -27.26
N ASP A 573 -27.22 3.62 -27.26
CA ASP A 573 -28.06 3.56 -26.05
C ASP A 573 -28.16 4.89 -25.27
N TRP A 574 -27.87 6.01 -25.94
CA TRP A 574 -27.88 7.34 -25.33
C TRP A 574 -29.26 7.69 -24.76
N LYS A 575 -29.26 8.31 -23.58
CA LYS A 575 -30.46 8.86 -22.96
C LYS A 575 -30.60 10.31 -23.40
N ILE A 576 -31.58 10.57 -24.28
CA ILE A 576 -31.80 11.88 -24.87
C ILE A 576 -33.11 12.47 -24.36
N GLU A 577 -33.04 13.66 -23.77
CA GLU A 577 -34.19 14.38 -23.26
C GLU A 577 -34.41 15.66 -24.07
N THR A 578 -35.57 15.79 -24.73
CA THR A 578 -35.90 17.00 -25.49
C THR A 578 -36.26 18.14 -24.54
N MET A 579 -35.45 19.20 -24.53
CA MET A 579 -35.61 20.40 -23.72
C MET A 579 -35.65 21.66 -24.61
N GLY A 580 -36.84 22.02 -25.08
CA GLY A 580 -37.01 23.17 -25.97
C GLY A 580 -36.41 22.92 -27.36
N PRO A 581 -35.59 23.83 -27.93
CA PRO A 581 -35.00 23.65 -29.25
C PRO A 581 -33.82 22.65 -29.28
N ALA A 582 -33.36 22.17 -28.10
CA ALA A 582 -32.24 21.26 -27.95
C ALA A 582 -32.69 19.92 -27.36
N ALA A 583 -32.10 18.82 -27.83
CA ALA A 583 -32.27 17.50 -27.25
C ALA A 583 -30.99 17.11 -26.49
N MET A 584 -31.07 17.15 -25.16
CA MET A 584 -29.94 17.01 -24.25
C MET A 584 -29.53 15.56 -24.08
N ILE A 585 -28.22 15.31 -24.04
CA ILE A 585 -27.61 14.00 -23.87
C ILE A 585 -26.82 14.04 -22.56
N ALA A 586 -27.29 13.29 -21.57
CA ALA A 586 -26.60 13.15 -20.30
C ALA A 586 -25.40 12.20 -20.44
N ALA A 587 -24.28 12.54 -19.82
CA ALA A 587 -23.11 11.66 -19.74
C ALA A 587 -23.14 10.83 -18.46
N GLU A 588 -22.73 9.57 -18.56
CA GLU A 588 -22.35 8.75 -17.39
C GLU A 588 -20.97 9.19 -16.86
N SER A 589 -20.57 8.68 -15.70
CA SER A 589 -19.31 9.04 -15.04
C SER A 589 -18.09 8.92 -15.98
N GLY A 590 -17.45 10.06 -16.27
CA GLY A 590 -16.28 10.15 -17.15
C GLY A 590 -16.57 10.52 -18.62
N GLY A 591 -17.84 10.60 -19.03
CA GLY A 591 -18.25 11.09 -20.35
C GLY A 591 -18.45 12.61 -20.41
N ILE A 592 -18.50 13.16 -21.63
CA ILE A 592 -18.85 14.58 -21.88
C ILE A 592 -20.31 14.62 -22.32
N GLY A 593 -21.13 15.44 -21.65
CA GLY A 593 -22.52 15.65 -22.04
C GLY A 593 -22.65 16.41 -23.35
N GLY A 594 -23.82 16.39 -23.97
CA GLY A 594 -24.01 17.09 -25.24
C GLY A 594 -25.45 17.38 -25.57
N HIS A 595 -25.69 17.82 -26.81
CA HIS A 595 -27.04 17.95 -27.32
C HIS A 595 -27.12 17.83 -28.85
N ILE A 596 -28.32 17.50 -29.33
CA ILE A 596 -28.69 17.56 -30.74
C ILE A 596 -29.58 18.79 -30.95
N THR A 597 -29.30 19.59 -31.96
CA THR A 597 -30.09 20.78 -32.31
C THR A 597 -30.41 20.84 -33.80
N ALA A 598 -31.54 21.45 -34.12
CA ALA A 598 -31.93 21.78 -35.48
C ALA A 598 -32.23 23.28 -35.57
N LEU A 599 -31.23 24.05 -36.01
CA LEU A 599 -31.26 25.53 -36.00
C LEU A 599 -32.21 26.15 -37.03
N GLY A 600 -32.70 25.36 -38.00
CA GLY A 600 -33.61 25.84 -39.04
C GLY A 600 -32.94 26.68 -40.14
N HIS A 601 -31.61 26.84 -40.10
CA HIS A 601 -30.78 27.45 -41.13
C HIS A 601 -29.42 26.75 -41.21
N GLU A 602 -28.69 26.93 -42.31
CA GLU A 602 -27.32 26.38 -42.46
C GLU A 602 -26.34 27.01 -41.44
N PRO A 603 -25.30 26.29 -40.98
CA PRO A 603 -24.97 24.91 -41.34
C PRO A 603 -25.89 23.90 -40.65
N ASN A 604 -26.43 22.95 -41.41
CA ASN A 604 -27.34 21.93 -40.89
C ASN A 604 -26.65 20.64 -40.46
N HIS A 605 -25.39 20.42 -40.83
CA HIS A 605 -24.67 19.18 -40.54
C HIS A 605 -23.29 19.51 -39.98
N TYR A 606 -23.14 19.38 -38.68
CA TYR A 606 -21.86 19.60 -38.01
C TYR A 606 -21.81 18.84 -36.70
N THR A 607 -20.58 18.64 -36.22
CA THR A 607 -20.33 18.21 -34.85
C THR A 607 -19.25 19.11 -34.30
N MET A 608 -19.55 19.76 -33.19
CA MET A 608 -18.62 20.67 -32.53
C MET A 608 -18.61 20.43 -31.03
N PHE A 609 -17.66 21.04 -30.34
CA PHE A 609 -17.54 20.97 -28.90
C PHE A 609 -17.36 22.35 -28.28
N TYR A 610 -17.59 22.42 -26.97
CA TYR A 610 -17.46 23.62 -26.16
C TYR A 610 -16.33 23.47 -25.15
N VAL A 611 -15.46 24.48 -25.11
CA VAL A 611 -14.36 24.60 -24.15
C VAL A 611 -14.80 25.51 -23.00
N ASP A 612 -14.56 25.07 -21.76
CA ASP A 612 -14.87 25.85 -20.56
C ASP A 612 -13.89 27.01 -20.38
N VAL A 613 -14.43 28.22 -20.24
CA VAL A 613 -13.67 29.46 -20.06
C VAL A 613 -14.26 30.30 -18.94
N ASP A 614 -13.38 31.04 -18.26
CA ASP A 614 -13.73 31.97 -17.20
C ASP A 614 -14.31 33.29 -17.73
N ASP A 615 -14.01 33.64 -18.98
CA ASP A 615 -14.51 34.84 -19.66
C ASP A 615 -14.64 34.63 -21.17
N VAL A 616 -15.88 34.48 -21.65
CA VAL A 616 -16.16 34.26 -23.08
C VAL A 616 -15.69 35.43 -23.94
N VAL A 617 -15.85 36.68 -23.48
CA VAL A 617 -15.47 37.89 -24.25
C VAL A 617 -13.96 37.95 -24.40
N ALA A 618 -13.22 37.75 -23.31
CA ALA A 618 -11.76 37.79 -23.34
C ALA A 618 -11.17 36.73 -24.29
N TYR A 619 -11.77 35.53 -24.34
CA TYR A 619 -11.29 34.47 -25.22
C TYR A 619 -11.64 34.71 -26.69
N LEU A 620 -12.78 35.34 -27.00
CA LEU A 620 -13.08 35.77 -28.37
C LEU A 620 -12.10 36.83 -28.85
N GLU A 621 -11.76 37.82 -28.02
CA GLU A 621 -10.75 38.83 -28.37
C GLU A 621 -9.37 38.22 -28.55
N ARG A 622 -9.01 37.26 -27.69
CA ARG A 622 -7.78 36.47 -27.85
C ARG A 622 -7.78 35.66 -29.14
N ALA A 623 -8.89 35.03 -29.50
CA ALA A 623 -9.04 34.27 -30.74
C ALA A 623 -8.84 35.18 -31.97
N LYS A 624 -9.45 36.38 -31.97
CA LYS A 624 -9.25 37.39 -33.02
C LYS A 624 -7.78 37.80 -33.14
N ALA A 625 -7.10 38.06 -32.02
CA ALA A 625 -5.68 38.40 -32.01
C ALA A 625 -4.78 37.29 -32.58
N LEU A 626 -5.23 36.03 -32.52
CA LEU A 626 -4.55 34.86 -33.07
C LEU A 626 -4.97 34.52 -34.52
N GLY A 627 -5.77 35.38 -35.18
CA GLY A 627 -6.22 35.19 -36.56
C GLY A 627 -7.55 34.43 -36.71
N GLY A 628 -8.22 34.11 -35.60
CA GLY A 628 -9.56 33.54 -35.60
C GLY A 628 -10.66 34.57 -35.82
N LYS A 629 -11.91 34.11 -35.95
CA LYS A 629 -13.10 34.95 -36.16
C LYS A 629 -14.19 34.60 -35.15
N THR A 630 -14.97 35.60 -34.73
CA THR A 630 -16.22 35.34 -34.00
C THR A 630 -17.32 35.03 -34.99
N LEU A 631 -17.99 33.88 -34.83
CA LEU A 631 -19.15 33.50 -35.63
C LEU A 631 -20.46 33.84 -34.92
N VAL A 632 -20.54 33.50 -33.64
CA VAL A 632 -21.67 33.83 -32.77
C VAL A 632 -21.13 34.63 -31.60
N PRO A 633 -21.56 35.90 -31.39
CA PRO A 633 -21.16 36.68 -30.22
C PRO A 633 -21.67 36.03 -28.93
N PRO A 634 -21.21 36.46 -27.75
CA PRO A 634 -21.69 35.90 -26.47
C PRO A 634 -23.22 35.97 -26.37
N VAL A 635 -23.85 34.80 -26.19
CA VAL A 635 -25.29 34.64 -25.96
C VAL A 635 -25.50 34.12 -24.54
N GLU A 636 -26.27 34.85 -23.74
CA GLU A 636 -26.68 34.40 -22.42
C GLU A 636 -27.89 33.48 -22.51
N ILE A 637 -27.79 32.34 -21.83
CA ILE A 637 -28.88 31.39 -21.61
C ILE A 637 -29.01 31.11 -20.10
N PRO A 638 -30.11 30.49 -19.63
CA PRO A 638 -30.33 30.28 -18.19
C PRO A 638 -29.17 29.58 -17.46
N THR A 639 -28.46 28.67 -18.15
CA THR A 639 -27.39 27.84 -17.59
C THR A 639 -25.99 28.44 -17.73
N GLY A 640 -25.82 29.52 -18.50
CA GLY A 640 -24.50 30.09 -18.78
C GLY A 640 -24.45 31.01 -20.00
N THR A 641 -23.25 31.30 -20.46
CA THR A 641 -22.99 32.09 -21.65
C THR A 641 -22.21 31.25 -22.64
N PHE A 642 -22.64 31.23 -23.90
CA PHE A 642 -21.90 30.56 -24.98
C PHE A 642 -21.53 31.54 -26.09
N ALA A 643 -20.52 31.19 -26.88
CA ALA A 643 -20.17 31.86 -28.13
C ALA A 643 -19.54 30.87 -29.11
N TRP A 644 -19.54 31.20 -30.39
CA TRP A 644 -18.83 30.40 -31.41
C TRP A 644 -17.70 31.21 -32.01
N MET A 645 -16.54 30.57 -32.11
CA MET A 645 -15.39 31.09 -32.83
C MET A 645 -14.97 30.15 -33.95
N GLN A 646 -14.27 30.70 -34.93
CA GLN A 646 -13.61 29.99 -35.99
C GLN A 646 -12.09 30.16 -35.84
N ASP A 647 -11.34 29.07 -35.96
CA ASP A 647 -9.87 29.13 -36.04
C ASP A 647 -9.40 29.62 -37.43
N PRO A 648 -8.09 29.87 -37.63
CA PRO A 648 -7.59 30.34 -38.93
C PRO A 648 -7.85 29.39 -40.11
N GLU A 649 -8.05 28.09 -39.86
CA GLU A 649 -8.29 27.06 -40.87
C GLU A 649 -9.78 26.83 -41.15
N GLY A 650 -10.68 27.50 -40.43
CA GLY A 650 -12.11 27.43 -40.64
C GLY A 650 -12.88 26.49 -39.70
N ASN A 651 -12.23 25.85 -38.72
CA ASN A 651 -12.91 24.98 -37.77
C ASN A 651 -13.70 25.78 -36.75
N THR A 652 -14.93 25.38 -36.48
CA THR A 652 -15.81 26.03 -35.49
C THR A 652 -15.67 25.37 -34.13
N VAL A 653 -15.42 26.18 -33.09
CA VAL A 653 -15.32 25.75 -31.70
C VAL A 653 -16.21 26.63 -30.83
N GLY A 654 -16.93 26.01 -29.91
CA GLY A 654 -17.75 26.68 -28.92
C GLY A 654 -16.94 27.11 -27.69
N LEU A 655 -17.27 28.26 -27.14
CA LEU A 655 -16.83 28.70 -25.82
C LEU A 655 -18.01 28.62 -24.87
N TRP A 656 -17.78 28.12 -23.66
CA TRP A 656 -18.81 27.99 -22.64
C TRP A 656 -18.33 28.57 -21.31
N LYS A 657 -19.22 29.27 -20.62
CA LYS A 657 -19.06 29.67 -19.23
C LYS A 657 -20.35 29.39 -18.48
N ALA A 658 -20.31 28.49 -17.51
CA ALA A 658 -21.46 28.21 -16.66
C ALA A 658 -21.85 29.44 -15.81
N LYS A 659 -23.15 29.63 -15.60
CA LYS A 659 -23.66 30.62 -14.65
C LYS A 659 -23.50 30.06 -13.24
N LYS A 660 -22.76 30.77 -12.37
CA LYS A 660 -22.57 30.39 -10.96
C LYS A 660 -23.83 30.58 -10.15
#